data_AF-A0A0J7JA57-F1
#
_entry.id   AF-A0A0J7JA57-F1
#
_cell.length_a   1.000
_cell.length_b   1.000
_cell.length_c   1.000
_cell.angle_alpha   90.00
_cell.angle_beta   90.00
_cell.angle_gamma   90.00
#
_symmetry.space_group_name_H-M   'P 1'
#
loop_
_entity.id
_entity.type
_entity.pdbx_description
1 polymer ?
#
loop_
_entity_poly.entity_id
_entity_poly.type
_entity_poly.pdbx_seq_one_letter_code
_entity_poly.pdbx_strand_id
1 'polypeptide(L)'
;MPQASGLQFTARVGELPSDLFSVVGFILTERLSGVFHGHLELASTDPSIRASEILEQPVDLVIWQDGAPLRRFTGVVNEFARGDSGHRRTRYELVIQPPLWRLGLMHNSRMFQTQSTDTIVRTLLEERGIIDSAFDLKRPPQQREYCVQHRESDLAFLERLAAEEGWHYRYEHGSVDGETQPALVIADHHGDTPKLEPAAYNAKAGGQTRRPVVYRFRYEERVRVASVAMKDYTFQNPAYALMHEQAAGGLNHREDYQHFDYPGRFKADASGQPFTEARLQALRNDASTASGESNRPDFSAGAKIELTEHDSDALNREWLLTAVTHTGTQPQALEEEGGSAPTTYHNRFTAIPADRTWRPQTPHRPLMDGPQIAIVTGPEGEEIHCDEHGRVKVRFPWDRYSKNDEHSSAWLRVSQGWAGGQYGFMALPRIGHEVIVSFLDGDPDQPIITGRTHHATNTPPYPLPEHKTRTTLKTKTHKGEGSNELRFEDEADQEQIYVHAQKDLDLLTEHNRTEVVRNDSHLTVENNRFGHIKGNDHRTVDGEHRESISGDSSLTVNGSHHSKQGKNQLIEAGSEIHHKAGMKIVIEAGAEVTLKAGGSFVKVDPSGVTVSGPSVRLNSGGGPGSGSGMAAQGPVLPASLTEASGTSETEELAETDTRSIAAPAPASAQALKSAAKKDFALVKQCGRKPDGTCALASCSCENATEGATA
;
A
#
# COMPACT_ATOMS: atom_id res chain seq x y z
N MET A 1 -32.49 52.31 -0.40
CA MET A 1 -31.78 52.42 0.89
C MET A 1 -31.22 53.83 1.01
N PRO A 2 -31.47 54.58 2.09
CA PRO A 2 -30.90 55.91 2.23
C PRO A 2 -29.37 55.78 2.41
N GLN A 3 -28.61 56.56 1.63
CA GLN A 3 -27.14 56.65 1.73
C GLN A 3 -26.76 57.19 3.11
N ALA A 4 -26.50 56.28 4.06
CA ALA A 4 -25.87 56.64 5.31
C ALA A 4 -24.39 56.92 5.03
N SER A 5 -23.88 58.08 5.46
CA SER A 5 -22.45 58.37 5.46
C SER A 5 -21.78 57.60 6.61
N GLY A 6 -20.72 56.85 6.32
CA GLY A 6 -20.00 56.02 7.31
C GLY A 6 -19.92 54.53 6.98
N LEU A 7 -19.46 53.76 7.97
CA LEU A 7 -19.29 52.31 7.91
C LEU A 7 -20.65 51.62 8.04
N GLN A 8 -20.95 50.68 7.14
CA GLN A 8 -22.19 49.92 7.14
C GLN A 8 -21.97 48.46 6.71
N PHE A 9 -22.75 47.54 7.27
CA PHE A 9 -22.79 46.14 6.87
C PHE A 9 -24.16 45.77 6.32
N THR A 10 -24.18 45.03 5.21
CA THR A 10 -25.40 44.51 4.59
C THR A 10 -25.22 43.04 4.26
N ALA A 11 -26.27 42.23 4.40
CA ALA A 11 -26.27 40.82 4.02
C ALA A 11 -27.48 40.53 3.14
N ARG A 12 -27.25 39.86 2.01
CA ARG A 12 -28.30 39.33 1.14
C ARG A 12 -28.28 37.81 1.20
N VAL A 13 -29.45 37.18 1.33
CA VAL A 13 -29.61 35.72 1.39
C VAL A 13 -30.42 35.26 0.19
N GLY A 14 -29.80 34.53 -0.73
CA GLY A 14 -30.43 34.02 -1.95
C GLY A 14 -31.10 35.11 -2.78
N GLU A 15 -32.29 34.78 -3.27
CA GLU A 15 -33.15 35.70 -4.02
C GLU A 15 -34.09 36.51 -3.11
N LEU A 16 -33.96 36.40 -1.78
CA LEU A 16 -34.80 37.15 -0.85
C LEU A 16 -34.55 38.66 -0.97
N PRO A 17 -35.54 39.50 -0.61
CA PRO A 17 -35.39 40.95 -0.64
C PRO A 17 -34.14 41.42 0.11
N SER A 18 -33.38 42.34 -0.48
CA SER A 18 -32.11 42.81 0.09
C SER A 18 -32.26 43.63 1.38
N ASP A 19 -33.48 44.05 1.68
CA ASP A 19 -33.87 44.75 2.91
C ASP A 19 -34.55 43.84 3.95
N LEU A 20 -34.69 42.53 3.67
CA LEU A 20 -35.30 41.56 4.60
C LEU A 20 -34.53 41.48 5.92
N PHE A 21 -33.20 41.48 5.85
CA PHE A 21 -32.32 41.40 7.02
C PHE A 21 -31.49 42.67 7.18
N SER A 22 -31.48 43.19 8.41
CA SER A 22 -30.53 44.21 8.85
C SER A 22 -29.40 43.53 9.64
N VAL A 23 -28.15 43.77 9.26
CA VAL A 23 -26.98 43.18 9.94
C VAL A 23 -26.74 43.91 11.25
N VAL A 24 -26.80 43.18 12.36
CA VAL A 24 -26.50 43.67 13.72
C VAL A 24 -25.01 43.49 14.04
N GLY A 25 -24.44 42.37 13.62
CA GLY A 25 -23.04 42.06 13.82
C GLY A 25 -22.61 40.82 13.05
N PHE A 26 -21.31 40.61 12.92
CA PHE A 26 -20.78 39.37 12.39
C PHE A 26 -19.39 39.08 12.93
N ILE A 27 -19.05 37.80 12.98
CA ILE A 27 -17.70 37.29 13.19
C ILE A 27 -17.42 36.29 12.07
N LEU A 28 -16.41 36.52 11.25
CA LEU A 28 -16.04 35.62 10.15
C LEU A 28 -14.56 35.27 10.22
N THR A 29 -14.26 33.98 10.28
CA THR A 29 -12.88 33.47 10.30
C THR A 29 -12.57 32.74 9.00
N GLU A 30 -11.58 33.24 8.26
CA GLU A 30 -10.97 32.58 7.10
C GLU A 30 -9.53 32.15 7.43
N ARG A 31 -9.09 31.02 6.89
CA ARG A 31 -7.73 30.49 7.10
C ARG A 31 -7.27 29.63 5.94
N LEU A 32 -5.96 29.53 5.74
CA LEU A 32 -5.38 28.58 4.80
C LEU A 32 -5.69 27.14 5.23
N SER A 33 -6.14 26.34 4.26
CA SER A 33 -6.57 24.95 4.43
C SER A 33 -7.54 24.75 5.58
N GLY A 34 -8.52 25.63 5.68
CA GLY A 34 -9.68 25.45 6.55
C GLY A 34 -10.94 26.02 5.90
N VAL A 35 -12.06 25.35 6.13
CA VAL A 35 -13.39 25.83 5.77
C VAL A 35 -13.67 27.10 6.58
N PHE A 36 -13.85 28.24 5.90
CA PHE A 36 -14.17 29.48 6.62
C PHE A 36 -15.50 29.32 7.38
N HIS A 37 -15.65 30.05 8.47
CA HIS A 37 -16.84 30.01 9.30
C HIS A 37 -17.25 31.44 9.64
N GLY A 38 -18.46 31.84 9.23
CA GLY A 38 -19.04 33.14 9.53
C GLY A 38 -20.30 33.00 10.36
N HIS A 39 -20.39 33.73 11.47
CA HIS A 39 -21.58 33.88 12.28
C HIS A 39 -22.14 35.28 12.07
N LEU A 40 -23.38 35.39 11.61
CA LEU A 40 -24.08 36.64 11.33
C LEU A 40 -25.24 36.79 12.31
N GLU A 41 -25.25 37.92 13.02
CA GLU A 41 -26.39 38.37 13.82
C GLU A 41 -27.24 39.33 12.98
N LEU A 42 -28.49 38.97 12.75
CA LEU A 42 -29.42 39.67 11.89
C LEU A 42 -30.70 40.06 12.64
N ALA A 43 -31.37 41.10 12.15
CA ALA A 43 -32.69 41.50 12.61
C ALA A 43 -33.62 41.71 11.42
N SER A 44 -34.85 41.19 11.50
CA SER A 44 -35.90 41.40 10.48
C SER A 44 -37.20 41.86 11.12
N THR A 45 -38.00 42.61 10.37
CA THR A 45 -39.39 42.94 10.74
C THR A 45 -40.35 41.77 10.54
N ASP A 46 -39.95 40.75 9.76
CA ASP A 46 -40.70 39.52 9.59
C ASP A 46 -40.34 38.50 10.70
N PRO A 47 -41.27 38.15 11.61
CA PRO A 47 -41.04 37.16 12.67
C PRO A 47 -41.21 35.70 12.19
N SER A 48 -41.64 35.49 10.95
CA SER A 48 -42.13 34.21 10.44
C SER A 48 -41.19 33.51 9.45
N ILE A 49 -39.98 34.05 9.25
CA ILE A 49 -38.97 33.48 8.35
C ILE A 49 -38.69 32.03 8.74
N ARG A 50 -38.80 31.13 7.77
CA ARG A 50 -38.67 29.68 7.97
C ARG A 50 -37.28 29.21 7.59
N ALA A 51 -36.75 28.23 8.33
CA ALA A 51 -35.47 27.60 8.03
C ALA A 51 -35.40 27.05 6.60
N SER A 52 -36.50 26.51 6.06
CA SER A 52 -36.57 25.99 4.69
C SER A 52 -36.37 27.04 3.59
N GLU A 53 -36.54 28.33 3.91
CA GLU A 53 -36.33 29.44 2.98
C GLU A 53 -34.88 29.96 3.03
N ILE A 54 -34.12 29.57 4.04
CA ILE A 54 -32.82 30.16 4.37
C ILE A 54 -31.68 29.16 4.26
N LEU A 55 -31.86 27.93 4.76
CA LEU A 55 -30.83 26.89 4.71
C LEU A 55 -30.43 26.61 3.25
N GLU A 56 -29.13 26.45 3.04
CA GLU A 56 -28.47 26.28 1.74
C GLU A 56 -28.57 27.45 0.75
N GLN A 57 -29.24 28.55 1.11
CA GLN A 57 -29.21 29.75 0.27
C GLN A 57 -27.82 30.39 0.27
N PRO A 58 -27.36 30.94 -0.87
CA PRO A 58 -26.12 31.69 -0.91
C PRO A 58 -26.25 32.99 -0.10
N VAL A 59 -25.16 33.44 0.51
CA VAL A 59 -25.11 34.69 1.28
C VAL A 59 -24.04 35.60 0.73
N ASP A 60 -24.39 36.88 0.56
CA ASP A 60 -23.48 37.97 0.23
C ASP A 60 -23.46 38.97 1.39
N LEU A 61 -22.41 38.93 2.22
CA LEU A 61 -22.12 39.92 3.25
C LEU A 61 -21.14 40.97 2.68
N VAL A 62 -21.51 42.25 2.75
CA VAL A 62 -20.70 43.34 2.21
C VAL A 62 -20.42 44.38 3.29
N ILE A 63 -19.16 44.79 3.38
CA ILE A 63 -18.69 45.91 4.19
C ILE A 63 -18.64 47.15 3.30
N TRP A 64 -19.33 48.21 3.71
CA TRP A 64 -19.39 49.49 3.01
C TRP A 64 -18.76 50.59 3.83
N GLN A 65 -18.12 51.54 3.18
CA GLN A 65 -17.62 52.76 3.79
C GLN A 65 -17.98 53.93 2.87
N ASP A 66 -18.74 54.89 3.39
CA ASP A 66 -19.13 56.10 2.66
C ASP A 66 -19.79 55.80 1.29
N GLY A 67 -20.57 54.72 1.25
CA GLY A 67 -21.28 54.24 0.05
C GLY A 67 -20.44 53.41 -0.93
N ALA A 68 -19.14 53.22 -0.69
CA ALA A 68 -18.28 52.35 -1.49
C ALA A 68 -18.12 50.96 -0.83
N PRO A 69 -18.23 49.84 -1.58
CA PRO A 69 -18.02 48.51 -1.04
C PRO A 69 -16.51 48.27 -0.85
N LEU A 70 -16.09 47.93 0.35
CA LEU A 70 -14.69 47.66 0.69
C LEU A 70 -14.33 46.18 0.62
N ARG A 71 -15.27 45.30 1.02
CA ARG A 71 -15.05 43.85 1.05
C ARG A 71 -16.37 43.11 0.92
N ARG A 72 -16.33 41.99 0.22
CA ARG A 72 -17.43 41.03 0.10
C ARG A 72 -17.01 39.68 0.70
N PHE A 73 -17.94 39.04 1.39
CA PHE A 73 -17.85 37.66 1.84
C PHE A 73 -19.03 36.89 1.29
N THR A 74 -18.74 35.81 0.59
CA THR A 74 -19.70 34.91 -0.03
C THR A 74 -19.66 33.53 0.62
N GLY A 75 -20.82 32.88 0.70
CA GLY A 75 -20.94 31.55 1.29
C GLY A 75 -22.33 30.97 1.07
N VAL A 76 -22.64 29.89 1.77
CA VAL A 76 -23.97 29.29 1.86
C VAL A 76 -24.36 29.14 3.32
N VAL A 77 -25.65 29.31 3.63
CA VAL A 77 -26.14 29.12 5.00
C VAL A 77 -26.14 27.64 5.35
N ASN A 78 -25.45 27.26 6.43
CA ASN A 78 -25.44 25.90 6.96
C ASN A 78 -26.29 25.76 8.25
N GLU A 79 -26.39 26.82 9.06
CA GLU A 79 -27.22 26.85 10.27
C GLU A 79 -28.07 28.12 10.33
N PHE A 80 -29.28 27.96 10.88
CA PHE A 80 -30.27 29.03 11.05
C PHE A 80 -30.85 28.93 12.46
N ALA A 81 -30.84 30.04 13.18
CA ALA A 81 -31.58 30.18 14.43
C ALA A 81 -32.46 31.41 14.40
N ARG A 82 -33.65 31.30 15.01
CA ARG A 82 -34.54 32.42 15.32
C ARG A 82 -34.49 32.64 16.82
N GLY A 83 -34.06 33.83 17.21
CA GLY A 83 -34.02 34.28 18.59
C GLY A 83 -35.31 34.99 19.01
N ASP A 84 -35.19 35.83 20.02
CA ASP A 84 -36.31 36.58 20.58
C ASP A 84 -36.88 37.61 19.60
N SER A 85 -38.19 37.79 19.66
CA SER A 85 -38.90 38.90 19.03
C SER A 85 -38.97 40.08 20.01
N GLY A 86 -38.38 41.21 19.62
CA GLY A 86 -38.53 42.49 20.29
C GLY A 86 -39.87 43.18 19.96
N HIS A 87 -39.93 44.50 20.13
CA HIS A 87 -41.14 45.29 19.88
C HIS A 87 -41.47 45.44 18.39
N ARG A 88 -40.45 45.50 17.52
CA ARG A 88 -40.64 45.67 16.06
C ARG A 88 -39.82 44.72 15.19
N ARG A 89 -38.83 44.04 15.75
CA ARG A 89 -37.90 43.20 15.01
C ARG A 89 -37.67 41.87 15.73
N THR A 90 -37.45 40.81 14.97
CA THR A 90 -37.06 39.49 15.46
C THR A 90 -35.59 39.26 15.15
N ARG A 91 -34.85 38.70 16.11
CA ARG A 91 -33.43 38.36 15.96
C ARG A 91 -33.28 37.02 15.24
N TYR A 92 -32.31 36.96 14.34
CA TYR A 92 -31.93 35.76 13.61
C TYR A 92 -30.41 35.61 13.64
N GLU A 93 -29.95 34.36 13.70
CA GLU A 93 -28.53 34.04 13.58
C GLU A 93 -28.35 33.09 12.41
N LEU A 94 -27.40 33.41 11.54
CA LEU A 94 -27.01 32.56 10.43
C LEU A 94 -25.55 32.16 10.59
N VAL A 95 -25.26 30.88 10.35
CA VAL A 95 -23.89 30.44 10.11
C VAL A 95 -23.70 30.27 8.60
N ILE A 96 -22.60 30.82 8.08
CA ILE A 96 -22.23 30.77 6.68
C ILE A 96 -20.88 30.09 6.50
N GLN A 97 -20.79 29.24 5.48
CA GLN A 97 -19.61 28.45 5.14
C GLN A 97 -19.42 28.38 3.61
N PRO A 98 -18.20 28.10 3.10
CA PRO A 98 -17.98 27.89 1.68
C PRO A 98 -18.62 26.57 1.24
N PRO A 99 -19.15 26.43 0.01
CA PRO A 99 -19.75 25.19 -0.49
C PRO A 99 -18.97 23.90 -0.20
N LEU A 100 -17.64 23.97 -0.08
CA LEU A 100 -16.74 22.90 0.35
C LEU A 100 -17.17 22.19 1.64
N TRP A 101 -17.84 22.88 2.57
CA TRP A 101 -18.30 22.30 3.84
C TRP A 101 -19.17 21.05 3.66
N ARG A 102 -19.90 20.96 2.54
CA ARG A 102 -20.77 19.81 2.20
C ARG A 102 -20.01 18.49 2.12
N LEU A 103 -18.73 18.52 1.74
CA LEU A 103 -17.89 17.32 1.70
C LEU A 103 -17.66 16.74 3.12
N GLY A 104 -17.81 17.54 4.17
CA GLY A 104 -17.72 17.09 5.56
C GLY A 104 -18.95 16.30 6.04
N LEU A 105 -20.09 16.46 5.38
CA LEU A 105 -21.32 15.69 5.68
C LEU A 105 -21.33 14.30 5.05
N MET A 106 -20.48 14.09 4.05
CA MET A 106 -20.39 12.82 3.34
C MET A 106 -19.43 11.91 4.07
N HIS A 107 -19.68 10.60 4.05
CA HIS A 107 -18.81 9.61 4.64
C HIS A 107 -18.83 8.36 3.77
N ASN A 108 -17.67 7.90 3.30
CA ASN A 108 -17.62 6.87 2.27
C ASN A 108 -16.49 5.85 2.50
N SER A 109 -16.56 4.76 1.75
CA SER A 109 -15.46 3.81 1.57
C SER A 109 -15.40 3.43 0.10
N ARG A 110 -14.36 3.89 -0.59
CA ARG A 110 -14.19 3.71 -2.05
C ARG A 110 -12.73 3.78 -2.46
N MET A 111 -12.47 3.38 -3.69
CA MET A 111 -11.12 3.24 -4.23
C MET A 111 -10.97 4.04 -5.52
N PHE A 112 -9.80 4.64 -5.70
CA PHE A 112 -9.35 5.30 -6.91
C PHE A 112 -8.13 4.54 -7.42
N GLN A 113 -8.14 4.22 -8.70
CA GLN A 113 -7.10 3.44 -9.34
C GLN A 113 -6.52 4.20 -10.51
N THR A 114 -5.20 4.17 -10.65
CA THR A 114 -4.49 4.80 -11.77
C THR A 114 -4.90 6.25 -11.99
N GLN A 115 -5.05 7.03 -10.92
CA GLN A 115 -5.47 8.44 -10.96
C GLN A 115 -4.47 9.31 -10.19
N SER A 116 -4.23 10.51 -10.69
CA SER A 116 -3.44 11.52 -9.99
C SER A 116 -4.26 12.16 -8.88
N THR A 117 -3.58 12.71 -7.86
CA THR A 117 -4.23 13.31 -6.69
C THR A 117 -5.20 14.43 -7.08
N ASP A 118 -4.90 15.22 -8.12
CA ASP A 118 -5.75 16.33 -8.57
C ASP A 118 -7.02 15.82 -9.25
N THR A 119 -6.92 14.74 -10.03
CA THR A 119 -8.08 14.07 -10.64
C THR A 119 -9.04 13.54 -9.56
N ILE A 120 -8.49 12.93 -8.51
CA ILE A 120 -9.27 12.43 -7.36
C ILE A 120 -9.99 13.59 -6.67
N VAL A 121 -9.28 14.68 -6.37
CA VAL A 121 -9.86 15.84 -5.69
C VAL A 121 -10.92 16.52 -6.55
N ARG A 122 -10.70 16.68 -7.86
CA ARG A 122 -11.71 17.21 -8.80
C ARG A 122 -12.97 16.37 -8.79
N THR A 123 -12.84 15.04 -8.85
CA THR A 123 -13.98 14.13 -8.78
C THR A 123 -14.81 14.35 -7.52
N LEU A 124 -14.17 14.50 -6.35
CA LEU A 124 -14.86 14.77 -5.08
C LEU A 124 -15.63 16.09 -5.10
N LEU A 125 -15.07 17.13 -5.72
CA LEU A 125 -15.69 18.45 -5.82
C LEU A 125 -16.87 18.44 -6.82
N GLU A 126 -16.68 17.84 -7.99
CA GLU A 126 -17.68 17.75 -9.06
C GLU A 126 -18.92 16.94 -8.65
N GLU A 127 -18.72 15.81 -7.95
CA GLU A 127 -19.82 14.99 -7.41
C GLU A 127 -20.74 15.76 -6.44
N ARG A 128 -20.30 16.92 -5.94
CA ARG A 128 -21.03 17.81 -5.03
C ARG A 128 -21.41 19.15 -5.65
N GLY A 129 -21.24 19.30 -6.97
CA GLY A 129 -21.59 20.51 -7.69
C GLY A 129 -20.67 21.71 -7.38
N ILE A 130 -19.48 21.46 -6.81
CA ILE A 130 -18.46 22.49 -6.60
C ILE A 130 -17.60 22.55 -7.86
N ILE A 131 -18.12 23.25 -8.87
CA ILE A 131 -17.48 23.35 -10.19
C ILE A 131 -16.48 24.50 -10.29
N ASP A 132 -16.64 25.54 -9.46
CA ASP A 132 -15.78 26.74 -9.45
C ASP A 132 -14.51 26.49 -8.60
N SER A 133 -13.66 25.56 -9.07
CA SER A 133 -12.37 25.26 -8.44
C SER A 133 -11.20 25.53 -9.37
N ALA A 134 -10.21 26.25 -8.85
CA ALA A 134 -8.96 26.57 -9.55
C ALA A 134 -7.79 25.81 -8.92
N PHE A 135 -7.03 25.10 -9.75
CA PHE A 135 -5.83 24.38 -9.31
C PHE A 135 -4.61 25.11 -9.87
N ASP A 136 -3.88 25.77 -8.99
CA ASP A 136 -2.65 26.51 -9.29
C ASP A 136 -1.44 25.70 -8.79
N LEU A 137 -1.10 24.67 -9.57
CA LEU A 137 -0.08 23.69 -9.24
C LEU A 137 1.14 23.89 -10.14
N LYS A 138 2.30 24.20 -9.57
CA LYS A 138 3.58 24.24 -10.31
C LYS A 138 4.16 22.85 -10.54
N ARG A 139 3.85 21.91 -9.65
CA ARG A 139 4.28 20.51 -9.77
C ARG A 139 3.07 19.63 -10.07
N PRO A 140 3.05 18.92 -11.22
CA PRO A 140 2.01 17.92 -11.47
C PRO A 140 2.18 16.74 -10.50
N PRO A 141 1.12 16.35 -9.77
CA PRO A 141 1.18 15.19 -8.88
C PRO A 141 1.36 13.89 -9.68
N GLN A 142 2.04 12.92 -9.08
CA GLN A 142 2.23 11.61 -9.70
C GLN A 142 0.93 10.81 -9.69
N GLN A 143 0.77 9.93 -10.67
CA GLN A 143 -0.35 8.99 -10.72
C GLN A 143 -0.22 7.98 -9.57
N ARG A 144 -1.31 7.75 -8.84
CA ARG A 144 -1.40 6.72 -7.81
C ARG A 144 -1.97 5.45 -8.42
N GLU A 145 -1.27 4.33 -8.29
CA GLU A 145 -1.78 3.02 -8.71
C GLU A 145 -3.07 2.68 -7.94
N TYR A 146 -3.06 2.97 -6.64
CA TYR A 146 -4.13 2.63 -5.70
C TYR A 146 -4.23 3.68 -4.59
N CYS A 147 -5.43 4.21 -4.35
CA CYS A 147 -5.72 5.18 -3.30
C CYS A 147 -7.14 4.95 -2.77
N VAL A 148 -7.29 4.83 -1.46
CA VAL A 148 -8.51 4.42 -0.78
C VAL A 148 -8.95 5.53 0.17
N GLN A 149 -10.21 5.90 0.03
CA GLN A 149 -10.97 6.60 1.05
C GLN A 149 -11.60 5.52 1.93
N HIS A 150 -11.23 5.43 3.20
CA HIS A 150 -11.76 4.40 4.10
C HIS A 150 -12.36 5.03 5.35
N ARG A 151 -13.67 4.86 5.52
CA ARG A 151 -14.44 5.33 6.68
C ARG A 151 -14.10 6.76 7.10
N GLU A 152 -14.03 7.66 6.13
CA GLU A 152 -13.72 9.06 6.34
C GLU A 152 -14.62 9.93 5.44
N SER A 153 -14.71 11.22 5.78
CA SER A 153 -15.49 12.16 4.98
C SER A 153 -14.79 12.54 3.69
N ASP A 154 -15.56 12.99 2.69
CA ASP A 154 -14.98 13.46 1.42
C ASP A 154 -14.01 14.63 1.68
N LEU A 155 -14.30 15.46 2.70
CA LEU A 155 -13.45 16.58 3.11
C LEU A 155 -12.17 16.10 3.80
N ALA A 156 -12.26 15.17 4.76
CA ALA A 156 -11.08 14.64 5.44
C ALA A 156 -10.12 13.94 4.47
N PHE A 157 -10.68 13.21 3.50
CA PHE A 157 -9.92 12.57 2.43
C PHE A 157 -9.20 13.59 1.53
N LEU A 158 -9.90 14.65 1.11
CA LEU A 158 -9.31 15.75 0.37
C LEU A 158 -8.18 16.42 1.16
N GLU A 159 -8.42 16.72 2.44
CA GLU A 159 -7.46 17.39 3.32
C GLU A 159 -6.20 16.56 3.55
N ARG A 160 -6.32 15.25 3.76
CA ARG A 160 -5.13 14.39 3.90
C ARG A 160 -4.33 14.32 2.61
N LEU A 161 -4.99 14.19 1.46
CA LEU A 161 -4.33 14.12 0.16
C LEU A 161 -3.64 15.44 -0.20
N ALA A 162 -4.32 16.57 0.03
CA ALA A 162 -3.75 17.89 -0.15
C ALA A 162 -2.51 18.06 0.76
N ALA A 163 -2.58 17.68 2.03
CA ALA A 163 -1.45 17.79 2.94
C ALA A 163 -0.27 16.87 2.58
N GLU A 164 -0.52 15.66 2.07
CA GLU A 164 0.53 14.77 1.52
C GLU A 164 1.26 15.42 0.34
N GLU A 165 0.53 16.03 -0.59
CA GLU A 165 1.12 16.71 -1.77
C GLU A 165 1.74 18.08 -1.46
N GLY A 166 1.57 18.59 -0.24
CA GLY A 166 1.96 19.95 0.13
C GLY A 166 1.04 21.02 -0.45
N TRP A 167 -0.18 20.69 -0.78
CA TRP A 167 -1.18 21.65 -1.23
C TRP A 167 -1.80 22.37 -0.06
N HIS A 168 -2.19 23.61 -0.29
CA HIS A 168 -3.07 24.35 0.57
C HIS A 168 -4.27 24.82 -0.25
N TYR A 169 -5.39 25.07 0.43
CA TYR A 169 -6.55 25.66 -0.23
C TYR A 169 -6.99 26.94 0.47
N ARG A 170 -7.66 27.83 -0.27
CA ARG A 170 -8.32 29.03 0.24
C ARG A 170 -9.61 29.26 -0.53
N TYR A 171 -10.57 29.91 0.10
CA TYR A 171 -11.80 30.32 -0.56
C TYR A 171 -11.71 31.80 -0.92
N GLU A 172 -11.74 32.10 -2.21
CA GLU A 172 -11.77 33.47 -2.70
C GLU A 172 -13.24 33.90 -2.85
N HIS A 173 -13.61 35.00 -2.19
CA HIS A 173 -15.00 35.48 -2.16
C HIS A 173 -15.41 36.27 -3.41
N GLY A 174 -14.53 36.38 -4.41
CA GLY A 174 -14.73 37.21 -5.59
C GLY A 174 -14.56 38.70 -5.32
N SER A 175 -14.64 39.51 -6.38
CA SER A 175 -14.48 40.96 -6.29
C SER A 175 -15.80 41.65 -5.90
N VAL A 176 -15.68 42.87 -5.34
CA VAL A 176 -16.84 43.67 -4.90
C VAL A 176 -17.70 44.18 -6.06
N ASP A 177 -17.12 44.34 -7.24
CA ASP A 177 -17.79 44.72 -8.50
C ASP A 177 -18.41 43.52 -9.25
N GLY A 178 -18.11 42.29 -8.81
CA GLY A 178 -18.64 41.06 -9.41
C GLY A 178 -17.93 40.59 -10.68
N GLU A 179 -16.82 41.22 -11.08
CA GLU A 179 -16.01 40.77 -12.23
C GLU A 179 -15.33 39.42 -11.97
N THR A 180 -14.82 39.21 -10.76
CA THR A 180 -14.23 37.94 -10.31
C THR A 180 -15.25 37.17 -9.49
N GLN A 181 -15.57 35.95 -9.92
CA GLN A 181 -16.50 35.08 -9.21
C GLN A 181 -15.85 34.41 -7.99
N PRO A 182 -16.62 34.01 -6.96
CA PRO A 182 -16.10 33.22 -5.87
C PRO A 182 -15.58 31.86 -6.34
N ALA A 183 -14.43 31.42 -5.81
CA ALA A 183 -13.82 30.16 -6.21
C ALA A 183 -13.04 29.50 -5.06
N LEU A 184 -12.96 28.16 -5.09
CA LEU A 184 -12.02 27.43 -4.27
C LEU A 184 -10.67 27.35 -5.00
N VAL A 185 -9.63 27.94 -4.44
CA VAL A 185 -8.28 27.88 -5.01
C VAL A 185 -7.44 26.87 -4.24
N ILE A 186 -6.91 25.88 -4.93
CA ILE A 186 -5.99 24.86 -4.42
C ILE A 186 -4.63 25.11 -5.07
N ALA A 187 -3.58 25.26 -4.26
CA ALA A 187 -2.25 25.59 -4.77
C ALA A 187 -1.12 24.86 -4.03
N ASP A 188 -0.03 24.61 -4.74
CA ASP A 188 1.21 24.05 -4.17
C ASP A 188 2.29 25.12 -3.95
N HIS A 189 1.98 26.41 -4.09
CA HIS A 189 2.92 27.50 -3.85
C HIS A 189 2.23 28.80 -3.44
N HIS A 190 3.00 29.75 -2.90
CA HIS A 190 2.52 31.10 -2.56
C HIS A 190 2.98 32.17 -3.55
N GLY A 191 3.56 31.77 -4.70
CA GLY A 191 4.12 32.69 -5.71
C GLY A 191 3.08 33.67 -6.27
N ASP A 192 1.96 33.13 -6.76
CA ASP A 192 0.93 33.85 -7.51
C ASP A 192 -0.29 34.22 -6.63
N THR A 193 -0.10 34.22 -5.32
CA THR A 193 -1.14 34.60 -4.36
C THR A 193 -1.42 36.10 -4.38
N PRO A 194 -2.64 36.57 -4.04
CA PRO A 194 -2.97 37.99 -4.05
C PRO A 194 -2.00 38.83 -3.22
N LYS A 195 -1.59 39.99 -3.76
CA LYS A 195 -0.74 40.96 -3.06
C LYS A 195 -1.56 42.22 -2.75
N LEU A 196 -1.63 42.57 -1.47
CA LEU A 196 -2.36 43.71 -0.95
C LEU A 196 -1.46 44.95 -0.88
N GLU A 197 -2.09 46.13 -0.91
CA GLU A 197 -1.41 47.42 -0.71
C GLU A 197 -0.74 47.50 0.66
N PRO A 198 0.49 48.05 0.78
CA PRO A 198 1.24 48.09 2.03
C PRO A 198 0.43 48.61 3.24
N ALA A 199 0.64 47.99 4.40
CA ALA A 199 -0.03 48.33 5.63
C ALA A 199 0.93 49.01 6.61
N ALA A 200 0.66 50.28 6.92
CA ALA A 200 1.39 51.01 7.94
C ALA A 200 1.06 50.48 9.34
N TYR A 201 2.08 50.35 10.19
CA TYR A 201 1.97 50.01 11.59
C TYR A 201 1.84 51.28 12.45
N ASN A 202 0.83 51.33 13.32
CA ASN A 202 0.65 52.44 14.24
C ASN A 202 0.04 51.98 15.59
N ALA A 203 0.92 51.64 16.53
CA ALA A 203 0.53 51.25 17.90
C ALA A 203 -0.12 52.39 18.72
N LYS A 204 0.09 53.65 18.33
CA LYS A 204 -0.39 54.85 19.06
C LYS A 204 -1.81 55.23 18.69
N ALA A 205 -2.41 54.58 17.68
CA ALA A 205 -3.73 54.90 17.16
C ALA A 205 -4.92 54.54 18.09
N GLY A 206 -4.68 53.89 19.23
CA GLY A 206 -5.71 53.59 20.22
C GLY A 206 -6.91 52.75 19.70
N GLY A 207 -6.77 52.09 18.55
CA GLY A 207 -7.82 51.29 17.91
C GLY A 207 -8.93 52.07 17.21
N GLN A 208 -8.96 53.42 17.26
CA GLN A 208 -10.03 54.26 16.70
C GLN A 208 -9.53 55.25 15.62
N THR A 209 -8.55 54.85 14.82
CA THR A 209 -8.16 55.67 13.67
C THR A 209 -9.06 55.42 12.47
N ARG A 210 -9.43 56.48 11.74
CA ARG A 210 -10.17 56.39 10.47
C ARG A 210 -9.29 55.90 9.31
N ARG A 211 -7.97 55.87 9.49
CA ARG A 211 -7.03 55.39 8.46
C ARG A 211 -6.85 53.87 8.56
N PRO A 212 -6.84 53.13 7.44
CA PRO A 212 -6.52 51.71 7.44
C PRO A 212 -5.07 51.47 7.93
N VAL A 213 -4.89 50.83 9.09
CA VAL A 213 -3.58 50.56 9.71
C VAL A 213 -3.58 49.24 10.48
N VAL A 214 -2.40 48.67 10.70
CA VAL A 214 -2.17 47.64 11.71
C VAL A 214 -1.81 48.34 13.02
N TYR A 215 -2.58 48.14 14.09
CA TYR A 215 -2.36 48.83 15.37
C TYR A 215 -1.90 47.90 16.50
N ARG A 216 -1.88 46.58 16.28
CA ARG A 216 -1.14 45.63 17.10
C ARG A 216 -0.40 44.65 16.22
N PHE A 217 0.84 44.33 16.60
CA PHE A 217 1.66 43.35 15.91
C PHE A 217 2.57 42.65 16.92
N ARG A 218 2.54 41.32 16.94
CA ARG A 218 3.33 40.46 17.82
C ARG A 218 4.00 39.39 16.97
N TYR A 219 5.33 39.38 17.00
CA TYR A 219 6.16 38.37 16.35
C TYR A 219 6.59 37.28 17.35
N GLU A 220 6.62 36.03 16.91
CA GLU A 220 6.96 34.86 17.71
C GLU A 220 7.78 33.85 16.89
N GLU A 221 8.88 33.39 17.48
CA GLU A 221 9.76 32.33 16.95
C GLU A 221 9.70 31.11 17.86
N ARG A 222 9.70 29.91 17.26
CA ARG A 222 9.62 28.63 17.97
C ARG A 222 10.65 27.65 17.44
N VAL A 223 11.26 26.89 18.35
CA VAL A 223 12.09 25.74 17.99
C VAL A 223 11.20 24.67 17.34
N ARG A 224 11.59 24.21 16.16
CA ARG A 224 10.89 23.18 15.38
C ARG A 224 11.88 22.18 14.79
N VAL A 225 11.37 21.16 14.13
CA VAL A 225 12.15 20.13 13.43
C VAL A 225 13.18 20.79 12.50
N ALA A 226 14.44 20.37 12.60
CA ALA A 226 15.55 20.86 11.80
C ALA A 226 15.66 20.15 10.44
N SER A 227 15.32 18.86 10.39
CA SER A 227 15.31 18.07 9.17
C SER A 227 14.26 16.96 9.20
N VAL A 228 13.80 16.53 8.03
CA VAL A 228 12.92 15.37 7.87
C VAL A 228 13.66 14.32 7.06
N ALA A 229 13.53 13.06 7.44
CA ALA A 229 13.96 11.90 6.67
C ALA A 229 12.78 10.93 6.51
N MET A 230 12.40 10.59 5.28
CA MET A 230 11.31 9.66 5.00
C MET A 230 11.84 8.49 4.18
N LYS A 231 11.34 7.29 4.48
CA LYS A 231 11.72 6.04 3.79
C LYS A 231 10.49 5.24 3.40
N ASP A 232 10.57 4.51 2.30
CA ASP A 232 9.55 3.53 1.88
C ASP A 232 10.23 2.28 1.30
N TYR A 233 9.42 1.30 0.89
CA TYR A 233 9.85 0.05 0.28
C TYR A 233 9.03 -0.23 -0.99
N THR A 234 9.72 -0.68 -2.05
CA THR A 234 9.07 -1.24 -3.25
C THR A 234 9.60 -2.63 -3.52
N PHE A 235 8.69 -3.58 -3.75
CA PHE A 235 9.06 -4.95 -4.09
C PHE A 235 9.57 -5.08 -5.52
N GLN A 236 9.33 -4.09 -6.38
CA GLN A 236 9.83 -4.05 -7.75
C GLN A 236 11.34 -3.75 -7.81
N ASN A 237 11.89 -3.13 -6.76
CA ASN A 237 13.32 -2.87 -6.62
C ASN A 237 13.69 -2.96 -5.12
N PRO A 238 13.80 -4.18 -4.57
CA PRO A 238 13.93 -4.40 -3.12
C PRO A 238 15.27 -3.90 -2.55
N ALA A 239 16.32 -3.84 -3.38
CA ALA A 239 17.62 -3.32 -2.98
C ALA A 239 17.67 -1.78 -2.88
N TYR A 240 16.72 -1.07 -3.49
CA TYR A 240 16.70 0.39 -3.45
C TYR A 240 16.20 0.90 -2.09
N ALA A 241 17.03 1.69 -1.41
CA ALA A 241 16.73 2.23 -0.09
C ALA A 241 15.51 3.15 -0.05
N LEU A 242 15.18 3.81 -1.18
CA LEU A 242 14.02 4.70 -1.34
C LEU A 242 13.84 5.65 -0.15
N MET A 243 14.91 6.38 0.17
CA MET A 243 15.03 7.28 1.31
C MET A 243 15.35 8.70 0.84
N HIS A 244 14.65 9.68 1.40
CA HIS A 244 14.86 11.10 1.11
C HIS A 244 15.04 11.89 2.40
N GLU A 245 15.93 12.87 2.38
CA GLU A 245 16.14 13.80 3.49
C GLU A 245 16.00 15.24 3.02
N GLN A 246 15.41 16.09 3.86
CA GLN A 246 15.35 17.53 3.66
C GLN A 246 15.72 18.25 4.95
N ALA A 247 16.67 19.18 4.88
CA ALA A 247 17.05 20.04 6.00
C ALA A 247 16.47 21.47 5.82
N ALA A 248 16.14 22.11 6.94
CA ALA A 248 15.72 23.51 6.95
C ALA A 248 16.94 24.44 6.95
N GLY A 249 16.88 25.51 6.15
CA GLY A 249 17.91 26.55 6.12
C GLY A 249 17.67 27.68 7.14
N GLY A 250 18.77 28.26 7.64
CA GLY A 250 18.75 29.45 8.49
C GLY A 250 18.11 29.21 9.87
N LEU A 251 18.53 28.13 10.55
CA LEU A 251 18.02 27.76 11.87
C LEU A 251 18.60 28.67 12.97
N ASN A 252 17.73 29.11 13.88
CA ASN A 252 18.12 29.85 15.10
C ASN A 252 18.32 28.92 16.31
N HIS A 253 18.43 27.62 16.06
CA HIS A 253 18.51 26.55 17.07
C HIS A 253 19.37 25.39 16.54
N ARG A 254 19.53 24.33 17.34
CA ARG A 254 20.31 23.15 16.97
C ARG A 254 19.77 22.46 15.70
N GLU A 255 20.67 21.85 14.95
CA GLU A 255 20.38 21.21 13.66
C GLU A 255 20.05 19.71 13.77
N ASP A 256 20.19 19.12 14.95
CA ASP A 256 20.07 17.67 15.18
C ASP A 256 18.64 17.19 15.52
N TYR A 257 17.66 18.10 15.50
CA TYR A 257 16.24 17.73 15.65
C TYR A 257 15.67 17.15 14.35
N GLN A 258 16.02 15.91 14.04
CA GLN A 258 15.50 15.18 12.88
C GLN A 258 14.15 14.51 13.18
N HIS A 259 13.22 14.60 12.24
CA HIS A 259 11.98 13.83 12.21
C HIS A 259 12.15 12.70 11.18
N PHE A 260 12.09 11.46 11.63
CA PHE A 260 12.13 10.28 10.77
C PHE A 260 10.76 9.61 10.69
N ASP A 261 10.32 9.20 9.50
CA ASP A 261 9.01 8.55 9.29
C ASP A 261 9.10 7.40 8.26
N TYR A 262 8.36 6.31 8.53
CA TYR A 262 8.19 5.13 7.67
C TYR A 262 6.80 4.52 7.92
N PRO A 263 6.02 4.16 6.88
CA PRO A 263 6.33 4.32 5.45
C PRO A 263 6.04 5.75 4.93
N GLY A 264 6.86 6.19 3.98
CA GLY A 264 6.77 7.52 3.34
C GLY A 264 5.66 7.68 2.30
N ARG A 265 5.04 6.58 1.86
CA ARG A 265 3.98 6.45 0.84
C ARG A 265 4.33 6.95 -0.56
N PHE A 266 5.58 6.73 -0.95
CA PHE A 266 6.05 6.98 -2.30
C PHE A 266 6.72 5.72 -2.83
N LYS A 267 6.54 5.45 -4.13
CA LYS A 267 7.17 4.32 -4.82
C LYS A 267 8.26 4.74 -5.81
N ALA A 268 8.51 6.05 -5.90
CA ALA A 268 9.52 6.66 -6.75
C ALA A 268 9.96 8.02 -6.20
N ASP A 269 11.18 8.44 -6.58
CA ASP A 269 11.81 9.69 -6.13
C ASP A 269 10.98 10.93 -6.50
N ALA A 270 10.32 10.92 -7.67
CA ALA A 270 9.48 12.01 -8.16
C ALA A 270 8.31 12.35 -7.21
N SER A 271 7.86 11.39 -6.38
CA SER A 271 6.92 11.62 -5.28
C SER A 271 7.62 11.78 -3.92
N GLY A 272 8.71 11.05 -3.68
CA GLY A 272 9.35 11.00 -2.36
C GLY A 272 10.07 12.28 -1.94
N GLN A 273 10.81 12.92 -2.85
CA GLN A 273 11.45 14.21 -2.59
C GLN A 273 10.44 15.30 -2.18
N PRO A 274 9.39 15.59 -2.99
CA PRO A 274 8.44 16.64 -2.65
C PRO A 274 7.57 16.32 -1.43
N PHE A 275 7.25 15.05 -1.15
CA PHE A 275 6.55 14.68 0.10
C PHE A 275 7.42 15.00 1.32
N THR A 276 8.72 14.70 1.24
CA THR A 276 9.69 14.98 2.31
C THR A 276 9.84 16.50 2.54
N GLU A 277 9.90 17.28 1.46
CA GLU A 277 9.92 18.75 1.53
C GLU A 277 8.63 19.33 2.13
N ALA A 278 7.47 18.88 1.64
CA ALA A 278 6.17 19.29 2.14
C ALA A 278 6.00 18.97 3.63
N ARG A 279 6.45 17.79 4.06
CA ARG A 279 6.45 17.37 5.46
C ARG A 279 7.29 18.29 6.35
N LEU A 280 8.51 18.66 5.91
CA LEU A 280 9.34 19.62 6.65
C LEU A 280 8.67 20.99 6.75
N GLN A 281 8.14 21.50 5.64
CA GLN A 281 7.46 22.79 5.60
C GLN A 281 6.21 22.80 6.49
N ALA A 282 5.45 21.70 6.51
CA ALA A 282 4.30 21.51 7.40
C ALA A 282 4.74 21.54 8.87
N LEU A 283 5.70 20.71 9.27
CA LEU A 283 6.22 20.65 10.66
C LEU A 283 6.85 21.96 11.16
N ARG A 284 7.16 22.88 10.24
CA ARG A 284 7.71 24.21 10.53
C ARG A 284 6.75 25.35 10.18
N ASN A 285 5.48 25.07 9.88
CA ASN A 285 4.51 26.08 9.42
C ASN A 285 4.17 27.14 10.48
N ASP A 286 4.56 26.91 11.74
CA ASP A 286 4.41 27.81 12.89
C ASP A 286 5.76 28.15 13.56
N ALA A 287 6.89 27.89 12.89
CA ALA A 287 8.23 28.19 13.39
C ALA A 287 8.46 29.70 13.53
N SER A 288 8.00 30.49 12.55
CA SER A 288 8.13 31.94 12.49
C SER A 288 6.76 32.53 12.19
N THR A 289 6.11 33.12 13.19
CA THR A 289 4.72 33.62 13.07
C THR A 289 4.58 35.05 13.56
N ALA A 290 3.65 35.79 12.96
CA ALA A 290 3.15 37.05 13.49
C ALA A 290 1.65 36.95 13.78
N SER A 291 1.20 37.69 14.78
CA SER A 291 -0.21 37.89 15.08
C SER A 291 -0.49 39.38 15.28
N GLY A 292 -1.60 39.89 14.78
CA GLY A 292 -1.89 41.32 14.82
C GLY A 292 -3.37 41.66 14.82
N GLU A 293 -3.65 42.94 15.01
CA GLU A 293 -4.99 43.52 14.91
C GLU A 293 -4.96 44.73 13.97
N SER A 294 -5.96 44.84 13.10
CA SER A 294 -6.08 45.92 12.13
C SER A 294 -7.53 46.35 11.94
N ASN A 295 -7.73 47.46 11.22
CA ASN A 295 -9.03 47.92 10.74
C ASN A 295 -9.13 47.82 9.21
N ARG A 296 -8.30 46.98 8.56
CA ARG A 296 -8.25 46.79 7.08
C ARG A 296 -9.24 45.72 6.60
N PRO A 297 -10.33 46.07 5.90
CA PRO A 297 -11.32 45.09 5.45
C PRO A 297 -10.84 44.15 4.35
N ASP A 298 -9.80 44.53 3.63
CA ASP A 298 -9.26 43.82 2.47
C ASP A 298 -8.32 42.65 2.81
N PHE A 299 -7.93 42.51 4.09
CA PHE A 299 -7.11 41.37 4.52
C PHE A 299 -7.83 40.04 4.23
N SER A 300 -7.12 39.08 3.65
CA SER A 300 -7.63 37.73 3.37
C SER A 300 -6.59 36.65 3.65
N ALA A 301 -7.06 35.45 3.98
CA ALA A 301 -6.17 34.32 4.15
C ALA A 301 -5.54 33.92 2.81
N GLY A 302 -4.23 33.73 2.80
CA GLY A 302 -3.42 33.47 1.62
C GLY A 302 -2.84 34.72 0.96
N ALA A 303 -3.31 35.93 1.28
CA ALA A 303 -2.75 37.13 0.67
C ALA A 303 -1.39 37.54 1.29
N LYS A 304 -0.55 38.18 0.47
CA LYS A 304 0.69 38.82 0.91
C LYS A 304 0.46 40.30 1.20
N ILE A 305 1.05 40.78 2.29
CA ILE A 305 1.00 42.18 2.71
C ILE A 305 2.38 42.65 3.14
N GLU A 306 2.80 43.81 2.66
CA GLU A 306 4.01 44.48 3.15
C GLU A 306 3.66 45.29 4.41
N LEU A 307 4.34 45.02 5.53
CA LEU A 307 4.24 45.84 6.73
C LEU A 307 5.25 46.98 6.65
N THR A 308 4.82 48.21 6.94
CA THR A 308 5.69 49.40 6.95
C THR A 308 5.55 50.17 8.26
N GLU A 309 6.49 51.08 8.54
CA GLU A 309 6.46 51.98 9.71
C GLU A 309 6.48 51.27 11.08
N HIS A 310 6.88 50.01 11.15
CA HIS A 310 7.16 49.33 12.41
C HIS A 310 8.50 49.81 13.01
N ASP A 311 8.55 50.02 14.33
CA ASP A 311 9.75 50.51 15.04
C ASP A 311 10.98 49.58 14.88
N SER A 312 10.74 48.32 14.55
CA SER A 312 11.76 47.31 14.25
C SER A 312 11.82 47.05 12.75
N ASP A 313 12.92 47.47 12.12
CA ASP A 313 13.15 47.36 10.67
C ASP A 313 13.02 45.92 10.14
N ALA A 314 13.49 44.93 10.92
CA ALA A 314 13.39 43.51 10.54
C ALA A 314 11.94 42.99 10.36
N LEU A 315 10.95 43.71 10.91
CA LEU A 315 9.53 43.38 10.78
C LEU A 315 8.85 44.13 9.61
N ASN A 316 9.50 45.17 9.08
CA ASN A 316 9.07 45.89 7.87
C ASN A 316 9.42 45.07 6.62
N ARG A 317 8.57 44.09 6.31
CA ARG A 317 8.77 43.11 5.24
C ARG A 317 7.44 42.58 4.74
N GLU A 318 7.47 41.74 3.71
CA GLU A 318 6.30 41.00 3.27
C GLU A 318 5.94 39.85 4.21
N TRP A 319 4.65 39.75 4.50
CA TRP A 319 4.02 38.74 5.35
C TRP A 319 2.91 38.04 4.56
N LEU A 320 2.83 36.72 4.66
CA LEU A 320 1.74 35.90 4.15
C LEU A 320 0.70 35.70 5.24
N LEU A 321 -0.51 36.20 5.05
CA LEU A 321 -1.63 36.03 5.98
C LEU A 321 -2.09 34.56 5.96
N THR A 322 -2.06 33.88 7.11
CA THR A 322 -2.46 32.47 7.24
C THR A 322 -3.86 32.29 7.79
N ALA A 323 -4.35 33.26 8.58
CA ALA A 323 -5.73 33.31 9.05
C ALA A 323 -6.14 34.76 9.35
N VAL A 324 -7.42 35.07 9.15
CA VAL A 324 -8.01 36.37 9.48
C VAL A 324 -9.40 36.14 10.10
N THR A 325 -9.63 36.74 11.26
CA THR A 325 -10.94 36.82 11.91
C THR A 325 -11.43 38.25 11.83
N HIS A 326 -12.49 38.47 11.07
CA HIS A 326 -13.17 39.74 10.90
C HIS A 326 -14.31 39.88 11.91
N THR A 327 -14.44 41.06 12.52
CA THR A 327 -15.50 41.35 13.47
C THR A 327 -16.10 42.71 13.16
N GLY A 328 -17.41 42.72 12.88
CA GLY A 328 -18.20 43.92 12.66
C GLY A 328 -19.35 44.00 13.66
N THR A 329 -19.57 45.19 14.23
CA THR A 329 -20.75 45.46 15.07
C THR A 329 -21.47 46.70 14.55
N GLN A 330 -22.79 46.61 14.40
CA GLN A 330 -23.68 47.66 13.91
C GLN A 330 -24.94 47.73 14.78
N PRO A 331 -24.84 48.26 16.02
CA PRO A 331 -25.98 48.36 16.93
C PRO A 331 -27.14 49.21 16.38
N GLN A 332 -26.85 50.17 15.49
CA GLN A 332 -27.83 51.06 14.87
C GLN A 332 -28.86 50.31 14.02
N ALA A 333 -28.55 49.08 13.56
CA ALA A 333 -29.47 48.25 12.78
C ALA A 333 -30.72 47.83 13.56
N LEU A 334 -30.68 47.89 14.90
CA LEU A 334 -31.81 47.60 15.78
C LEU A 334 -32.69 48.83 16.06
N GLU A 335 -32.36 49.99 15.51
CA GLU A 335 -33.08 51.26 15.67
C GLU A 335 -33.42 51.57 17.14
N GLU A 336 -34.69 51.48 17.54
CA GLU A 336 -35.20 51.80 18.88
C GLU A 336 -34.65 50.84 19.97
N GLU A 337 -34.19 49.65 19.60
CA GLU A 337 -33.57 48.65 20.49
C GLU A 337 -32.04 48.66 20.41
N GLY A 338 -31.46 49.55 19.60
CA GLY A 338 -30.02 49.71 19.44
C GLY A 338 -29.40 50.46 20.61
N GLY A 339 -28.24 49.99 21.08
CA GLY A 339 -27.40 50.79 21.97
C GLY A 339 -26.82 52.01 21.26
N SER A 340 -26.40 53.04 22.01
CA SER A 340 -25.76 54.25 21.46
C SER A 340 -24.32 54.04 20.97
N ALA A 341 -23.86 52.79 20.85
CA ALA A 341 -22.49 52.45 20.46
C ALA A 341 -22.30 52.62 18.93
N PRO A 342 -21.14 53.11 18.46
CA PRO A 342 -20.89 53.33 17.04
C PRO A 342 -20.76 52.02 16.25
N THR A 343 -21.00 52.06 14.93
CA THR A 343 -20.60 50.97 14.04
C THR A 343 -19.08 50.81 14.06
N THR A 344 -18.58 49.60 14.31
CA THR A 344 -17.13 49.33 14.34
C THR A 344 -16.78 48.10 13.53
N TYR A 345 -15.58 48.15 12.93
CA TYR A 345 -14.95 47.02 12.26
C TYR A 345 -13.51 46.88 12.74
N HIS A 346 -13.09 45.64 13.00
CA HIS A 346 -11.69 45.28 13.16
C HIS A 346 -11.46 43.84 12.69
N ASN A 347 -10.20 43.47 12.51
CA ASN A 347 -9.81 42.08 12.35
C ASN A 347 -8.64 41.72 13.27
N ARG A 348 -8.50 40.42 13.52
CA ARG A 348 -7.31 39.77 14.07
C ARG A 348 -6.74 38.88 12.99
N PHE A 349 -5.43 38.91 12.76
CA PHE A 349 -4.79 38.08 11.76
C PHE A 349 -3.59 37.33 12.32
N THR A 350 -3.25 36.21 11.67
CA THR A 350 -1.96 35.53 11.81
C THR A 350 -1.25 35.50 10.47
N ALA A 351 0.07 35.55 10.51
CA ALA A 351 0.90 35.56 9.31
C ALA A 351 2.21 34.82 9.52
N ILE A 352 2.87 34.47 8.42
CA ILE A 352 4.27 34.03 8.40
C ILE A 352 5.08 34.94 7.47
N PRO A 353 6.42 35.02 7.59
CA PRO A 353 7.23 35.73 6.61
C PRO A 353 7.01 35.20 5.19
N ALA A 354 6.84 36.08 4.19
CA ALA A 354 6.44 35.68 2.83
C ALA A 354 7.52 34.96 2.01
N ASP A 355 8.78 34.96 2.47
CA ASP A 355 9.91 34.16 1.96
C ASP A 355 9.87 32.70 2.46
N ARG A 356 9.00 32.39 3.41
CA ARG A 356 8.74 31.03 3.91
C ARG A 356 7.51 30.46 3.22
N THR A 357 7.47 29.14 3.13
CA THR A 357 6.33 28.42 2.54
C THR A 357 5.45 27.86 3.65
N TRP A 358 4.17 28.17 3.61
CA TRP A 358 3.18 27.57 4.51
C TRP A 358 2.59 26.29 3.90
N ARG A 359 2.51 25.22 4.69
CA ARG A 359 1.83 23.96 4.35
C ARG A 359 0.92 23.53 5.50
N PRO A 360 -0.22 22.88 5.22
CA PRO A 360 -1.04 22.30 6.29
C PRO A 360 -0.30 21.15 6.98
N GLN A 361 -0.60 20.94 8.26
CA GLN A 361 -0.16 19.72 8.95
C GLN A 361 -0.85 18.51 8.34
N THR A 362 -0.14 17.41 8.14
CA THR A 362 -0.76 16.17 7.65
C THR A 362 -1.66 15.58 8.74
N PRO A 363 -2.98 15.45 8.50
CA PRO A 363 -3.88 14.86 9.49
C PRO A 363 -3.57 13.37 9.71
N HIS A 364 -4.09 12.82 10.81
CA HIS A 364 -4.02 11.37 11.03
C HIS A 364 -4.79 10.65 9.93
N ARG A 365 -4.17 9.59 9.40
CA ARG A 365 -4.72 8.77 8.31
C ARG A 365 -5.74 7.78 8.88
N PRO A 366 -6.75 7.38 8.09
CA PRO A 366 -7.57 6.23 8.45
C PRO A 366 -6.69 4.97 8.50
N LEU A 367 -6.91 4.14 9.50
CA LEU A 367 -6.26 2.85 9.67
C LEU A 367 -7.28 1.74 9.52
N MET A 368 -6.85 0.61 8.98
CA MET A 368 -7.60 -0.62 8.94
C MET A 368 -7.49 -1.32 10.29
N ASP A 369 -8.62 -1.51 10.99
CA ASP A 369 -8.67 -2.15 12.31
C ASP A 369 -8.14 -3.59 12.31
N GLY A 370 -8.13 -4.25 11.15
CA GLY A 370 -7.62 -5.60 10.98
C GLY A 370 -7.83 -6.12 9.57
N PRO A 371 -7.50 -7.40 9.33
CA PRO A 371 -7.70 -8.05 8.04
C PRO A 371 -9.18 -8.10 7.66
N GLN A 372 -9.46 -8.05 6.36
CA GLN A 372 -10.81 -8.10 5.81
C GLN A 372 -10.95 -9.20 4.77
N ILE A 373 -12.18 -9.64 4.55
CA ILE A 373 -12.50 -10.58 3.48
C ILE A 373 -12.62 -9.83 2.15
N ALA A 374 -12.08 -10.41 1.09
CA ALA A 374 -12.30 -9.97 -0.28
C ALA A 374 -12.51 -11.18 -1.21
N ILE A 375 -13.11 -10.93 -2.37
CA ILE A 375 -13.37 -11.97 -3.37
C ILE A 375 -12.46 -11.70 -4.58
N VAL A 376 -11.75 -12.71 -5.06
CA VAL A 376 -10.88 -12.59 -6.24
C VAL A 376 -11.72 -12.33 -7.49
N THR A 377 -11.31 -11.34 -8.29
CA THR A 377 -11.99 -10.95 -9.54
C THR A 377 -11.04 -11.02 -10.73
N GLY A 378 -11.60 -10.95 -11.93
CA GLY A 378 -10.85 -10.92 -13.18
C GLY A 378 -11.80 -10.87 -14.39
N PRO A 379 -11.25 -10.99 -15.60
CA PRO A 379 -12.01 -10.89 -16.84
C PRO A 379 -13.10 -11.98 -16.96
N GLU A 380 -14.17 -11.66 -17.69
CA GLU A 380 -15.22 -12.62 -17.98
C GLU A 380 -14.68 -13.84 -18.74
N GLY A 381 -15.10 -15.05 -18.32
CA GLY A 381 -14.70 -16.32 -18.94
C GLY A 381 -13.34 -16.86 -18.49
N GLU A 382 -12.59 -16.13 -17.65
CA GLU A 382 -11.36 -16.64 -17.05
C GLU A 382 -11.59 -17.30 -15.68
N GLU A 383 -10.75 -18.29 -15.35
CA GLU A 383 -10.73 -18.89 -14.01
C GLU A 383 -9.57 -18.35 -13.16
N ILE A 384 -8.48 -17.92 -13.78
CA ILE A 384 -7.25 -17.46 -13.10
C ILE A 384 -6.81 -16.16 -13.76
N HIS A 385 -6.61 -15.13 -12.97
CA HIS A 385 -6.12 -13.84 -13.44
C HIS A 385 -5.01 -13.33 -12.51
N CYS A 386 -3.77 -13.44 -12.97
CA CYS A 386 -2.60 -12.98 -12.23
C CYS A 386 -1.59 -12.28 -13.15
N ASP A 387 -0.66 -11.54 -12.54
CA ASP A 387 0.48 -10.95 -13.23
C ASP A 387 1.77 -11.77 -13.06
N GLU A 388 2.90 -11.24 -13.52
CA GLU A 388 4.22 -11.88 -13.45
C GLU A 388 4.71 -12.18 -12.03
N HIS A 389 4.15 -11.50 -11.02
CA HIS A 389 4.49 -11.68 -9.60
C HIS A 389 3.50 -12.58 -8.86
N GLY A 390 2.52 -13.18 -9.57
CA GLY A 390 1.46 -13.98 -8.95
C GLY A 390 0.49 -13.14 -8.11
N ARG A 391 0.39 -11.83 -8.37
CA ARG A 391 -0.60 -10.95 -7.74
C ARG A 391 -1.97 -11.22 -8.36
N VAL A 392 -3.03 -10.97 -7.60
CA VAL A 392 -4.42 -11.09 -8.09
C VAL A 392 -5.19 -9.81 -7.81
N LYS A 393 -6.34 -9.64 -8.47
CA LYS A 393 -7.27 -8.55 -8.19
C LYS A 393 -8.44 -9.05 -7.34
N VAL A 394 -8.99 -8.17 -6.52
CA VAL A 394 -10.06 -8.52 -5.59
C VAL A 394 -11.14 -7.45 -5.56
N ARG A 395 -12.28 -7.81 -4.99
CA ARG A 395 -13.34 -6.88 -4.60
C ARG A 395 -13.59 -6.99 -3.11
N PHE A 396 -13.57 -5.85 -2.44
CA PHE A 396 -14.00 -5.74 -1.05
C PHE A 396 -15.53 -5.63 -0.94
N PRO A 397 -16.16 -6.21 0.09
CA PRO A 397 -17.62 -6.12 0.29
C PRO A 397 -18.16 -4.69 0.45
N TRP A 398 -17.33 -3.75 0.91
CA TRP A 398 -17.71 -2.35 1.07
C TRP A 398 -17.55 -1.52 -0.21
N ASP A 399 -16.92 -2.07 -1.26
CA ASP A 399 -16.80 -1.39 -2.55
C ASP A 399 -18.12 -1.51 -3.33
N ARG A 400 -18.82 -0.37 -3.43
CA ARG A 400 -20.11 -0.23 -4.11
C ARG A 400 -19.97 0.17 -5.58
N TYR A 401 -18.77 0.50 -6.03
CA TYR A 401 -18.51 1.05 -7.36
C TYR A 401 -17.90 0.01 -8.32
N SER A 402 -17.30 -1.05 -7.79
CA SER A 402 -16.79 -2.19 -8.57
C SER A 402 -17.91 -2.93 -9.32
N LYS A 403 -17.59 -3.39 -10.53
CA LYS A 403 -18.42 -4.25 -11.39
C LYS A 403 -18.08 -5.74 -11.26
N ASN A 404 -17.22 -6.11 -10.33
CA ASN A 404 -16.72 -7.47 -10.09
C ASN A 404 -15.85 -8.02 -11.23
N ASP A 405 -15.15 -7.14 -11.93
CA ASP A 405 -14.32 -7.43 -13.10
C ASP A 405 -12.82 -7.20 -12.80
N GLU A 406 -11.98 -7.24 -13.84
CA GLU A 406 -10.55 -6.94 -13.79
C GLU A 406 -10.21 -5.49 -13.40
N HIS A 407 -11.19 -4.61 -13.26
CA HIS A 407 -11.00 -3.23 -12.80
C HIS A 407 -11.41 -3.04 -11.33
N SER A 408 -11.73 -4.12 -10.61
CA SER A 408 -12.18 -4.05 -9.22
C SER A 408 -11.13 -3.54 -8.24
N SER A 409 -9.84 -3.84 -8.44
CA SER A 409 -8.75 -3.34 -7.58
C SER A 409 -7.42 -3.25 -8.33
N ALA A 410 -6.43 -2.65 -7.66
CA ALA A 410 -5.02 -2.83 -8.02
C ALA A 410 -4.57 -4.29 -7.80
N TRP A 411 -3.34 -4.58 -8.21
CA TRP A 411 -2.75 -5.91 -8.04
C TRP A 411 -2.30 -6.14 -6.60
N LEU A 412 -2.89 -7.13 -5.92
CA LEU A 412 -2.54 -7.50 -4.54
C LEU A 412 -1.58 -8.68 -4.54
N ARG A 413 -0.47 -8.54 -3.81
CA ARG A 413 0.45 -9.66 -3.54
C ARG A 413 -0.24 -10.73 -2.69
N VAL A 414 0.09 -11.98 -2.98
CA VAL A 414 -0.46 -13.16 -2.30
C VAL A 414 0.65 -13.83 -1.49
N SER A 415 0.47 -13.88 -0.18
CA SER A 415 1.33 -14.66 0.72
C SER A 415 1.33 -16.13 0.30
N GLN A 416 2.52 -16.70 0.24
CA GLN A 416 2.74 -18.12 -0.01
C GLN A 416 3.26 -18.78 1.27
N GLY A 417 2.99 -20.08 1.45
CA GLY A 417 3.47 -20.81 2.63
C GLY A 417 5.01 -20.94 2.67
N TRP A 418 5.68 -20.82 1.52
CA TRP A 418 7.14 -20.75 1.41
C TRP A 418 7.51 -20.04 0.10
N ALA A 419 8.36 -19.00 0.14
CA ALA A 419 8.80 -18.28 -1.05
C ALA A 419 10.30 -17.94 -0.96
N GLY A 420 11.11 -18.54 -1.82
CA GLY A 420 12.54 -18.25 -1.99
C GLY A 420 12.88 -17.87 -3.43
N GLY A 421 14.15 -17.54 -3.70
CA GLY A 421 14.62 -17.19 -5.04
C GLY A 421 14.49 -18.36 -6.02
N GLN A 422 13.40 -18.39 -6.80
CA GLN A 422 13.03 -19.45 -7.76
C GLN A 422 12.66 -20.82 -7.14
N TYR A 423 12.33 -20.88 -5.86
CA TYR A 423 11.83 -22.10 -5.21
C TYR A 423 10.76 -21.78 -4.15
N GLY A 424 9.94 -22.78 -3.79
CA GLY A 424 8.89 -22.64 -2.77
C GLY A 424 7.51 -23.08 -3.26
N PHE A 425 6.47 -22.61 -2.59
CA PHE A 425 5.07 -22.88 -2.93
C PHE A 425 4.49 -21.77 -3.79
N MET A 426 3.72 -22.16 -4.81
CA MET A 426 2.93 -21.24 -5.62
C MET A 426 1.56 -21.83 -5.86
N ALA A 427 0.56 -21.32 -5.14
CA ALA A 427 -0.83 -21.69 -5.36
C ALA A 427 -1.63 -20.42 -5.62
N LEU A 428 -1.99 -20.10 -6.85
CA LEU A 428 -2.70 -18.85 -7.16
C LEU A 428 -4.18 -18.92 -6.73
N PRO A 429 -4.73 -17.89 -6.05
CA PRO A 429 -6.17 -17.75 -5.87
C PRO A 429 -6.86 -17.67 -7.24
N ARG A 430 -8.01 -18.35 -7.40
CA ARG A 430 -8.82 -18.30 -8.62
C ARG A 430 -9.95 -17.28 -8.47
N ILE A 431 -10.48 -16.82 -9.59
CA ILE A 431 -11.65 -15.92 -9.61
C ILE A 431 -12.81 -16.57 -8.84
N GLY A 432 -13.44 -15.79 -7.97
CA GLY A 432 -14.50 -16.24 -7.07
C GLY A 432 -14.01 -16.81 -5.73
N HIS A 433 -12.71 -17.04 -5.53
CA HIS A 433 -12.19 -17.46 -4.23
C HIS A 433 -12.29 -16.33 -3.21
N GLU A 434 -12.63 -16.71 -1.97
CA GLU A 434 -12.58 -15.84 -0.81
C GLU A 434 -11.15 -15.80 -0.24
N VAL A 435 -10.64 -14.60 0.00
CA VAL A 435 -9.29 -14.36 0.52
C VAL A 435 -9.33 -13.42 1.72
N ILE A 436 -8.37 -13.58 2.61
CA ILE A 436 -8.12 -12.66 3.73
C ILE A 436 -7.08 -11.65 3.28
N VAL A 437 -7.43 -10.38 3.29
CA VAL A 437 -6.57 -9.25 2.94
C VAL A 437 -6.17 -8.51 4.21
N SER A 438 -4.88 -8.50 4.50
CA SER A 438 -4.28 -7.63 5.51
C SER A 438 -3.78 -6.33 4.88
N PHE A 439 -3.45 -5.36 5.71
CA PHE A 439 -3.02 -4.02 5.28
C PHE A 439 -1.71 -3.70 5.99
N LEU A 440 -0.63 -3.49 5.22
CA LEU A 440 0.69 -3.21 5.78
C LEU A 440 0.64 -1.89 6.57
N ASP A 441 1.15 -1.88 7.80
CA ASP A 441 1.05 -0.74 8.73
C ASP A 441 -0.38 -0.25 9.00
N GLY A 442 -1.39 -1.09 8.75
CA GLY A 442 -2.80 -0.70 8.81
C GLY A 442 -3.24 0.24 7.69
N ASP A 443 -2.41 0.45 6.67
CA ASP A 443 -2.65 1.40 5.58
C ASP A 443 -3.66 0.84 4.55
N PRO A 444 -4.84 1.48 4.35
CA PRO A 444 -5.80 1.08 3.33
C PRO A 444 -5.24 0.99 1.90
N ASP A 445 -4.18 1.74 1.60
CA ASP A 445 -3.53 1.80 0.28
C ASP A 445 -2.45 0.70 0.11
N GLN A 446 -2.17 -0.11 1.14
CA GLN A 446 -1.19 -1.20 1.11
C GLN A 446 -1.81 -2.59 1.40
N PRO A 447 -2.81 -3.04 0.62
CA PRO A 447 -3.42 -4.35 0.81
C PRO A 447 -2.47 -5.49 0.37
N ILE A 448 -2.50 -6.59 1.13
CA ILE A 448 -1.79 -7.84 0.84
C ILE A 448 -2.64 -9.04 1.26
N ILE A 449 -2.76 -10.05 0.40
CA ILE A 449 -3.50 -11.27 0.71
C ILE A 449 -2.64 -12.15 1.62
N THR A 450 -3.14 -12.50 2.80
CA THR A 450 -2.42 -13.26 3.82
C THR A 450 -3.05 -14.62 4.14
N GLY A 451 -4.23 -14.91 3.58
CA GLY A 451 -4.91 -16.17 3.87
C GLY A 451 -6.08 -16.44 2.93
N ARG A 452 -6.68 -17.62 3.10
CA ARG A 452 -7.83 -18.10 2.33
C ARG A 452 -8.74 -18.88 3.25
N THR A 453 -10.03 -18.85 2.94
CA THR A 453 -11.07 -19.50 3.73
C THR A 453 -12.04 -20.24 2.82
N HIS A 454 -12.53 -21.38 3.32
CA HIS A 454 -13.71 -22.03 2.77
C HIS A 454 -14.97 -21.38 3.35
N HIS A 455 -16.05 -21.37 2.57
CA HIS A 455 -17.35 -20.84 2.99
C HIS A 455 -18.48 -21.70 2.38
N ALA A 456 -19.74 -21.29 2.55
CA ALA A 456 -20.90 -22.12 2.23
C ALA A 456 -20.98 -22.61 0.77
N THR A 457 -20.46 -21.84 -0.19
CA THR A 457 -20.41 -22.21 -1.62
C THR A 457 -19.04 -22.74 -2.04
N ASN A 458 -17.94 -22.21 -1.50
CA ASN A 458 -16.59 -22.75 -1.68
C ASN A 458 -16.24 -23.70 -0.52
N THR A 459 -16.78 -24.92 -0.57
CA THR A 459 -16.64 -25.92 0.50
C THR A 459 -15.25 -26.61 0.49
N PRO A 460 -14.83 -27.20 1.63
CA PRO A 460 -13.60 -28.00 1.67
C PRO A 460 -13.63 -29.18 0.68
N PRO A 461 -12.46 -29.70 0.24
CA PRO A 461 -12.38 -30.79 -0.75
C PRO A 461 -13.12 -32.08 -0.36
N TYR A 462 -13.32 -32.30 0.94
CA TYR A 462 -14.05 -33.43 1.50
C TYR A 462 -15.09 -32.94 2.52
N PRO A 463 -16.26 -33.59 2.62
CA PRO A 463 -17.25 -33.27 3.63
C PRO A 463 -16.68 -33.30 5.06
N LEU A 464 -16.91 -32.21 5.80
CA LEU A 464 -16.58 -32.10 7.22
C LEU A 464 -17.88 -31.99 8.04
N PRO A 465 -17.94 -32.58 9.26
CA PRO A 465 -16.83 -33.17 10.03
C PRO A 465 -16.54 -34.66 9.75
N GLU A 466 -17.20 -35.29 8.77
CA GLU A 466 -17.07 -36.74 8.49
C GLU A 466 -15.63 -37.17 8.22
N HIS A 467 -14.87 -36.39 7.43
CA HIS A 467 -13.49 -36.70 7.07
C HIS A 467 -12.45 -35.84 7.79
N LYS A 468 -12.66 -35.59 9.09
CA LYS A 468 -11.79 -34.73 9.93
C LYS A 468 -10.34 -35.20 10.08
N THR A 469 -10.05 -36.47 9.79
CA THR A 469 -8.72 -37.11 9.87
C THR A 469 -7.94 -37.02 8.55
N ARG A 470 -8.51 -36.38 7.51
CA ARG A 470 -7.85 -36.25 6.21
C ARG A 470 -7.09 -34.93 6.08
N THR A 471 -5.85 -35.03 5.65
CA THR A 471 -5.02 -33.89 5.21
C THR A 471 -4.81 -33.97 3.70
N THR A 472 -5.19 -32.93 2.95
CA THR A 472 -5.26 -33.00 1.48
C THR A 472 -4.65 -31.79 0.79
N LEU A 473 -3.87 -32.04 -0.27
CA LEU A 473 -3.53 -31.08 -1.31
C LEU A 473 -4.24 -31.51 -2.60
N LYS A 474 -5.38 -30.88 -2.90
CA LYS A 474 -6.20 -31.18 -4.08
C LYS A 474 -6.26 -29.98 -5.02
N THR A 475 -5.92 -30.22 -6.28
CA THR A 475 -5.97 -29.23 -7.36
C THR A 475 -7.21 -29.41 -8.22
N LYS A 476 -7.49 -28.48 -9.14
CA LYS A 476 -8.54 -28.60 -10.16
C LYS A 476 -7.93 -28.39 -11.54
N THR A 477 -8.25 -29.23 -12.51
CA THR A 477 -7.89 -29.00 -13.92
C THR A 477 -8.38 -27.60 -14.34
N HIS A 478 -7.51 -26.82 -14.96
CA HIS A 478 -7.90 -25.49 -15.46
C HIS A 478 -8.71 -25.63 -16.74
N LYS A 479 -9.87 -24.95 -16.82
CA LYS A 479 -10.80 -25.01 -17.98
C LYS A 479 -11.13 -26.46 -18.40
N GLY A 480 -11.28 -27.36 -17.42
CA GLY A 480 -11.60 -28.76 -17.65
C GLY A 480 -11.98 -29.49 -16.37
N GLU A 481 -12.29 -30.77 -16.52
CA GLU A 481 -12.69 -31.65 -15.42
C GLU A 481 -11.48 -32.38 -14.81
N GLY A 482 -11.60 -32.77 -13.54
CA GLY A 482 -10.60 -33.58 -12.85
C GLY A 482 -9.66 -32.81 -11.92
N SER A 483 -8.71 -33.55 -11.33
CA SER A 483 -7.83 -33.05 -10.26
C SER A 483 -6.56 -33.87 -10.11
N ASN A 484 -5.45 -33.24 -9.75
CA ASN A 484 -4.33 -33.93 -9.10
C ASN A 484 -4.48 -33.84 -7.58
N GLU A 485 -4.10 -34.90 -6.86
CA GLU A 485 -4.31 -34.99 -5.42
C GLU A 485 -3.17 -35.72 -4.70
N LEU A 486 -2.73 -35.15 -3.58
CA LEU A 486 -1.98 -35.83 -2.53
C LEU A 486 -2.82 -35.80 -1.25
N ARG A 487 -3.13 -36.96 -0.67
CA ARG A 487 -3.98 -37.09 0.52
C ARG A 487 -3.36 -38.05 1.52
N PHE A 488 -3.45 -37.67 2.79
CA PHE A 488 -3.12 -38.48 3.95
C PHE A 488 -4.40 -38.74 4.74
N GLU A 489 -4.69 -40.00 5.04
CA GLU A 489 -5.70 -40.46 6.00
C GLU A 489 -4.98 -40.92 7.27
N ASP A 490 -5.37 -40.34 8.40
CA ASP A 490 -4.73 -40.59 9.70
C ASP A 490 -5.67 -41.32 10.69
N GLU A 491 -6.82 -41.84 10.23
CA GLU A 491 -7.67 -42.71 11.04
C GLU A 491 -6.93 -44.03 11.34
N ALA A 492 -6.91 -44.43 12.62
CA ALA A 492 -6.17 -45.59 13.07
C ALA A 492 -6.63 -46.88 12.39
N ASP A 493 -5.68 -47.72 12.01
CA ASP A 493 -5.88 -48.98 11.27
C ASP A 493 -6.49 -48.78 9.86
N GLN A 494 -6.59 -47.54 9.37
CA GLN A 494 -7.07 -47.16 8.04
C GLN A 494 -6.15 -46.13 7.37
N GLU A 495 -4.91 -45.98 7.86
CA GLU A 495 -3.98 -44.98 7.37
C GLU A 495 -3.67 -45.18 5.89
N GLN A 496 -3.67 -44.09 5.13
CA GLN A 496 -3.46 -44.16 3.69
C GLN A 496 -2.78 -42.91 3.16
N ILE A 497 -1.76 -43.12 2.32
CA ILE A 497 -1.27 -42.10 1.39
C ILE A 497 -1.88 -42.37 0.02
N TYR A 498 -2.63 -41.41 -0.50
CA TYR A 498 -3.23 -41.46 -1.83
C TYR A 498 -2.58 -40.41 -2.74
N VAL A 499 -2.04 -40.89 -3.86
CA VAL A 499 -1.43 -40.06 -4.90
C VAL A 499 -2.21 -40.27 -6.19
N HIS A 500 -2.77 -39.18 -6.73
CA HIS A 500 -3.54 -39.19 -7.97
C HIS A 500 -2.99 -38.15 -8.96
N ALA A 501 -2.58 -38.63 -10.13
CA ALA A 501 -2.25 -37.80 -11.28
C ALA A 501 -3.38 -37.89 -12.31
N GLN A 502 -3.91 -36.74 -12.73
CA GLN A 502 -5.02 -36.68 -13.69
C GLN A 502 -4.61 -37.14 -15.09
N LYS A 503 -3.31 -37.09 -15.41
CA LYS A 503 -2.77 -37.45 -16.73
C LYS A 503 -1.42 -38.17 -16.61
N ASP A 504 -0.32 -37.43 -16.59
CA ASP A 504 1.04 -37.98 -16.56
C ASP A 504 1.60 -37.92 -15.13
N LEU A 505 2.31 -38.97 -14.70
CA LEU A 505 3.04 -39.01 -13.43
C LEU A 505 4.51 -39.33 -13.71
N ASP A 506 5.34 -38.30 -13.69
CA ASP A 506 6.79 -38.42 -13.85
C ASP A 506 7.49 -38.43 -12.48
N LEU A 507 8.38 -39.40 -12.27
CA LEU A 507 9.19 -39.50 -11.05
C LEU A 507 10.67 -39.63 -11.41
N LEU A 508 11.42 -38.56 -11.19
CA LEU A 508 12.88 -38.51 -11.35
C LEU A 508 13.56 -38.65 -9.98
N THR A 509 14.50 -39.59 -9.86
CA THR A 509 15.31 -39.79 -8.65
C THR A 509 16.77 -39.75 -9.02
N GLU A 510 17.48 -38.72 -8.57
CA GLU A 510 18.88 -38.46 -8.97
C GLU A 510 19.89 -39.47 -8.45
N HIS A 511 19.57 -40.15 -7.34
CA HIS A 511 20.47 -41.09 -6.71
C HIS A 511 19.78 -42.44 -6.47
N ASN A 512 19.36 -42.72 -5.24
CA ASN A 512 18.80 -44.02 -4.87
C ASN A 512 17.30 -43.92 -4.59
N ARG A 513 16.50 -44.79 -5.22
CA ARG A 513 15.12 -45.10 -4.80
C ARG A 513 15.13 -46.41 -4.01
N THR A 514 14.61 -46.38 -2.79
CA THR A 514 14.39 -47.58 -1.95
C THR A 514 12.91 -47.74 -1.68
N GLU A 515 12.39 -48.95 -1.85
CA GLU A 515 10.99 -49.27 -1.59
C GLU A 515 10.90 -50.54 -0.76
N VAL A 516 10.17 -50.49 0.36
CA VAL A 516 9.98 -51.63 1.27
C VAL A 516 8.49 -51.78 1.53
N VAL A 517 7.90 -52.82 0.95
CA VAL A 517 6.49 -53.17 1.15
C VAL A 517 6.44 -54.39 2.08
N ARG A 518 5.80 -54.23 3.24
CA ARG A 518 5.77 -55.28 4.28
C ARG A 518 4.65 -56.30 4.13
N ASN A 519 3.64 -55.97 3.34
CA ASN A 519 2.56 -56.87 2.98
C ASN A 519 2.55 -57.03 1.46
N ASP A 520 1.50 -56.57 0.79
CA ASP A 520 1.30 -56.80 -0.64
C ASP A 520 1.58 -55.54 -1.49
N SER A 521 2.13 -55.75 -2.68
CA SER A 521 2.32 -54.72 -3.71
C SER A 521 1.55 -55.11 -4.97
N HIS A 522 0.57 -54.30 -5.36
CA HIS A 522 -0.23 -54.50 -6.56
C HIS A 522 0.14 -53.47 -7.64
N LEU A 523 0.33 -53.93 -8.88
CA LEU A 523 0.59 -53.07 -10.03
C LEU A 523 -0.30 -53.49 -11.20
N THR A 524 -1.16 -52.58 -11.65
CA THR A 524 -1.95 -52.73 -12.87
C THR A 524 -1.45 -51.73 -13.91
N VAL A 525 -1.15 -52.23 -15.11
CA VAL A 525 -0.78 -51.41 -16.28
C VAL A 525 -1.66 -51.84 -17.44
N GLU A 526 -2.56 -50.96 -17.85
CA GLU A 526 -3.58 -51.25 -18.89
C GLU A 526 -3.00 -51.36 -20.30
N ASN A 527 -1.87 -50.70 -20.55
CA ASN A 527 -1.22 -50.69 -21.86
C ASN A 527 0.18 -51.33 -21.80
N ASN A 528 1.23 -50.52 -21.76
CA ASN A 528 2.61 -51.01 -21.85
C ASN A 528 3.43 -50.64 -20.62
N ARG A 529 4.28 -51.57 -20.18
CA ARG A 529 5.35 -51.34 -19.20
C ARG A 529 6.71 -51.48 -19.89
N PHE A 530 7.46 -50.38 -19.97
CA PHE A 530 8.83 -50.38 -20.49
C PHE A 530 9.83 -50.29 -19.33
N GLY A 531 10.89 -51.10 -19.36
CA GLY A 531 11.95 -51.10 -18.37
C GLY A 531 13.32 -51.13 -19.02
N HIS A 532 14.22 -50.26 -18.57
CA HIS A 532 15.61 -50.23 -19.06
C HIS A 532 16.56 -50.10 -17.88
N ILE A 533 17.23 -51.19 -17.56
CA ILE A 533 18.20 -51.28 -16.47
C ILE A 533 19.58 -51.34 -17.12
N LYS A 534 20.37 -50.27 -16.96
CA LYS A 534 21.72 -50.17 -17.56
C LYS A 534 22.78 -50.99 -16.83
N GLY A 535 22.55 -51.24 -15.54
CA GLY A 535 23.40 -52.07 -14.70
C GLY A 535 22.88 -53.51 -14.64
N ASN A 536 22.80 -54.06 -13.43
CA ASN A 536 22.32 -55.42 -13.18
C ASN A 536 20.87 -55.39 -12.67
N ASP A 537 20.09 -56.38 -13.08
CA ASP A 537 18.80 -56.72 -12.47
C ASP A 537 18.95 -58.02 -11.68
N HIS A 538 18.73 -57.95 -10.37
CA HIS A 538 18.80 -59.11 -9.47
C HIS A 538 17.41 -59.37 -8.91
N ARG A 539 16.86 -60.54 -9.23
CA ARG A 539 15.56 -60.99 -8.73
C ARG A 539 15.71 -62.30 -7.96
N THR A 540 15.31 -62.30 -6.70
CA THR A 540 15.21 -63.49 -5.86
C THR A 540 13.77 -63.68 -5.42
N VAL A 541 13.27 -64.91 -5.52
CA VAL A 541 11.92 -65.29 -5.11
C VAL A 541 12.05 -66.54 -4.26
N ASP A 542 11.80 -66.42 -2.94
CA ASP A 542 11.93 -67.56 -2.02
C ASP A 542 10.74 -68.53 -2.12
N GLY A 543 9.57 -68.02 -2.50
CA GLY A 543 8.35 -68.79 -2.69
C GLY A 543 8.22 -69.30 -4.13
N GLU A 544 7.18 -68.82 -4.82
CA GLU A 544 6.82 -69.26 -6.17
C GLU A 544 6.85 -68.10 -7.16
N HIS A 545 7.32 -68.36 -8.39
CA HIS A 545 7.19 -67.45 -9.51
C HIS A 545 6.31 -68.12 -10.59
N ARG A 546 5.18 -67.48 -10.91
CA ARG A 546 4.31 -67.85 -12.03
C ARG A 546 4.30 -66.71 -13.04
N GLU A 547 4.44 -67.05 -14.31
CA GLU A 547 4.33 -66.13 -15.43
C GLU A 547 3.40 -66.76 -16.48
N SER A 548 2.46 -65.96 -16.99
CA SER A 548 1.52 -66.36 -18.04
C SER A 548 1.51 -65.27 -19.09
N ILE A 549 1.88 -65.62 -20.32
CA ILE A 549 1.98 -64.69 -21.45
C ILE A 549 1.02 -65.20 -22.53
N SER A 550 -0.03 -64.42 -22.82
CA SER A 550 -1.02 -64.80 -23.82
C SER A 550 -0.54 -64.61 -25.26
N GLY A 551 0.41 -63.69 -25.46
CA GLY A 551 1.07 -63.45 -26.74
C GLY A 551 2.44 -64.13 -26.81
N ASP A 552 3.36 -63.55 -27.59
CA ASP A 552 4.69 -64.09 -27.78
C ASP A 552 5.61 -63.78 -26.58
N SER A 553 6.43 -64.76 -26.17
CA SER A 553 7.55 -64.57 -25.25
C SER A 553 8.86 -64.72 -26.01
N SER A 554 9.68 -63.66 -26.04
CA SER A 554 10.99 -63.63 -26.71
C SER A 554 12.11 -63.39 -25.70
N LEU A 555 13.13 -64.27 -25.69
CA LEU A 555 14.34 -64.11 -24.88
C LEU A 555 15.57 -64.10 -25.77
N THR A 556 16.24 -62.94 -25.84
CA THR A 556 17.52 -62.77 -26.55
C THR A 556 18.64 -62.57 -25.54
N VAL A 557 19.62 -63.48 -25.52
CA VAL A 557 20.80 -63.40 -24.65
C VAL A 557 22.05 -63.32 -25.52
N ASN A 558 22.69 -62.14 -25.53
CA ASN A 558 23.93 -61.92 -26.31
C ASN A 558 25.15 -62.63 -25.69
N GLY A 559 25.11 -62.87 -24.37
CA GLY A 559 26.11 -63.64 -23.63
C GLY A 559 25.71 -65.11 -23.51
N SER A 560 25.91 -65.68 -22.31
CA SER A 560 25.51 -67.06 -22.00
C SER A 560 24.19 -67.10 -21.24
N HIS A 561 23.29 -68.01 -21.63
CA HIS A 561 22.10 -68.35 -20.86
C HIS A 561 22.36 -69.61 -20.03
N HIS A 562 22.29 -69.50 -18.70
CA HIS A 562 22.40 -70.64 -17.79
C HIS A 562 21.03 -70.95 -17.20
N SER A 563 20.59 -72.20 -17.33
CA SER A 563 19.32 -72.69 -16.79
C SER A 563 19.59 -73.96 -15.99
N LYS A 564 19.23 -73.96 -14.70
CA LYS A 564 19.42 -75.09 -13.78
C LYS A 564 18.12 -75.36 -13.04
N GLN A 565 17.57 -76.56 -13.20
CA GLN A 565 16.38 -77.00 -12.48
C GLN A 565 16.79 -77.95 -11.34
N GLY A 566 16.17 -77.77 -10.16
CA GLY A 566 16.42 -78.66 -9.01
C GLY A 566 15.69 -80.00 -9.10
N LYS A 567 14.63 -80.09 -9.91
CA LYS A 567 13.83 -81.32 -10.11
C LYS A 567 13.61 -81.61 -11.60
N ASN A 568 12.68 -80.89 -12.24
CA ASN A 568 12.25 -81.15 -13.61
C ASN A 568 12.29 -79.87 -14.45
N GLN A 569 12.58 -80.03 -15.75
CA GLN A 569 12.26 -79.06 -16.79
C GLN A 569 11.21 -79.72 -17.71
N LEU A 570 10.03 -79.12 -17.81
CA LEU A 570 8.93 -79.60 -18.66
C LEU A 570 8.65 -78.54 -19.73
N ILE A 571 8.69 -78.93 -21.00
CA ILE A 571 8.42 -78.04 -22.13
C ILE A 571 7.40 -78.74 -23.02
N GLU A 572 6.24 -78.11 -23.19
CA GLU A 572 5.18 -78.54 -24.10
C GLU A 572 4.96 -77.42 -25.13
N ALA A 573 4.97 -77.75 -26.41
CA ALA A 573 4.70 -76.82 -27.49
C ALA A 573 3.66 -77.43 -28.44
N GLY A 574 2.66 -76.64 -28.83
CA GLY A 574 1.58 -77.10 -29.70
C GLY A 574 2.00 -77.38 -31.15
N SER A 575 3.12 -76.80 -31.60
CA SER A 575 3.62 -76.90 -32.99
C SER A 575 5.04 -77.45 -33.08
N GLU A 576 6.03 -76.74 -32.53
CA GLU A 576 7.46 -77.08 -32.69
C GLU A 576 8.28 -76.72 -31.45
N ILE A 577 9.23 -77.59 -31.10
CA ILE A 577 10.40 -77.26 -30.28
C ILE A 577 11.64 -77.41 -31.16
N HIS A 578 12.36 -76.32 -31.43
CA HIS A 578 13.53 -76.30 -32.31
C HIS A 578 14.80 -75.92 -31.55
N HIS A 579 15.71 -76.88 -31.39
CA HIS A 579 17.06 -76.64 -30.86
C HIS A 579 18.08 -76.55 -32.00
N LYS A 580 18.62 -75.35 -32.26
CA LYS A 580 19.67 -75.11 -33.27
C LYS A 580 20.93 -74.58 -32.60
N ALA A 581 22.08 -75.19 -32.88
CA ALA A 581 23.40 -74.71 -32.44
C ALA A 581 24.34 -74.58 -33.64
N GLY A 582 25.25 -73.60 -33.62
CA GLY A 582 26.19 -73.35 -34.72
C GLY A 582 27.22 -74.46 -34.92
N MET A 583 27.66 -75.13 -33.85
CA MET A 583 28.67 -76.20 -33.93
C MET A 583 28.20 -77.54 -33.37
N LYS A 584 27.62 -77.57 -32.16
CA LYS A 584 27.34 -78.81 -31.43
C LYS A 584 26.11 -78.68 -30.55
N ILE A 585 25.30 -79.74 -30.53
CA ILE A 585 24.32 -80.02 -29.47
C ILE A 585 24.81 -81.28 -28.73
N VAL A 586 24.84 -81.24 -27.41
CA VAL A 586 25.14 -82.40 -26.55
C VAL A 586 23.96 -82.63 -25.65
N ILE A 587 23.42 -83.85 -25.67
CA ILE A 587 22.39 -84.30 -24.75
C ILE A 587 23.01 -85.45 -23.95
N GLU A 588 23.12 -85.28 -22.66
CA GLU A 588 23.67 -86.27 -21.73
C GLU A 588 22.62 -86.55 -20.65
N ALA A 589 22.40 -87.83 -20.34
CA ALA A 589 21.54 -88.27 -19.27
C ALA A 589 22.20 -89.41 -18.51
N GLY A 590 22.03 -89.45 -17.18
CA GLY A 590 22.70 -90.46 -16.35
C GLY A 590 22.16 -91.88 -16.52
N ALA A 591 20.88 -92.03 -16.89
CA ALA A 591 20.23 -93.34 -17.00
C ALA A 591 19.73 -93.65 -18.41
N GLU A 592 19.07 -92.70 -19.08
CA GLU A 592 18.43 -92.96 -20.37
C GLU A 592 18.25 -91.67 -21.18
N VAL A 593 18.53 -91.71 -22.48
CA VAL A 593 18.05 -90.72 -23.46
C VAL A 593 17.09 -91.43 -24.41
N THR A 594 15.85 -90.95 -24.50
CA THR A 594 14.84 -91.54 -25.38
C THR A 594 14.18 -90.49 -26.25
N LEU A 595 14.28 -90.67 -27.57
CA LEU A 595 13.60 -89.87 -28.60
C LEU A 595 12.46 -90.69 -29.18
N LYS A 596 11.21 -90.24 -29.04
CA LYS A 596 10.01 -90.92 -29.57
C LYS A 596 9.28 -90.03 -30.56
N ALA A 597 8.86 -90.58 -31.70
CA ALA A 597 8.05 -89.88 -32.69
C ALA A 597 7.20 -90.87 -33.50
N GLY A 598 5.88 -90.64 -33.63
CA GLY A 598 5.01 -91.41 -34.53
C GLY A 598 5.04 -92.92 -34.34
N GLY A 599 5.17 -93.41 -33.10
CA GLY A 599 5.30 -94.84 -32.77
C GLY A 599 6.70 -95.44 -32.99
N SER A 600 7.67 -94.66 -33.49
CA SER A 600 9.09 -95.04 -33.59
C SER A 600 9.89 -94.43 -32.44
N PHE A 601 11.03 -95.02 -32.09
CA PHE A 601 11.92 -94.47 -31.07
C PHE A 601 13.40 -94.81 -31.26
N VAL A 602 14.23 -93.96 -30.68
CA VAL A 602 15.65 -94.20 -30.41
C VAL A 602 15.84 -94.08 -28.91
N LYS A 603 16.29 -95.14 -28.26
CA LYS A 603 16.59 -95.18 -26.82
C LYS A 603 18.05 -95.52 -26.62
N VAL A 604 18.74 -94.75 -25.79
CA VAL A 604 20.12 -94.94 -25.37
C VAL A 604 20.12 -95.13 -23.86
N ASP A 605 20.63 -96.27 -23.39
CA ASP A 605 20.76 -96.61 -21.97
C ASP A 605 22.06 -97.42 -21.75
N PRO A 606 22.39 -97.86 -20.51
CA PRO A 606 23.61 -98.63 -20.25
C PRO A 606 23.70 -99.97 -21.00
N SER A 607 22.60 -100.48 -21.56
CA SER A 607 22.57 -101.73 -22.34
C SER A 607 22.86 -101.52 -23.82
N GLY A 608 22.76 -100.28 -24.33
CA GLY A 608 23.13 -99.91 -25.70
C GLY A 608 22.17 -98.94 -26.37
N VAL A 609 22.18 -98.93 -27.71
CA VAL A 609 21.30 -98.11 -28.56
C VAL A 609 20.22 -99.01 -29.16
N THR A 610 18.96 -98.77 -28.78
CA THR A 610 17.80 -99.46 -29.35
C THR A 610 17.08 -98.53 -30.33
N VAL A 611 16.89 -98.99 -31.57
CA VAL A 611 16.13 -98.28 -32.62
C VAL A 611 14.95 -99.15 -33.02
N SER A 612 13.72 -98.63 -32.96
CA SER A 612 12.50 -99.37 -33.28
C SER A 612 11.50 -98.52 -34.06
N GLY A 613 10.90 -99.09 -35.10
CA GLY A 613 9.88 -98.47 -35.94
C GLY A 613 9.48 -99.36 -37.12
N PRO A 614 8.40 -99.04 -37.86
CA PRO A 614 7.90 -99.85 -38.99
C PRO A 614 8.92 -100.02 -40.13
N SER A 615 9.82 -99.06 -40.32
CA SER A 615 10.92 -99.10 -41.30
C SER A 615 12.10 -98.30 -40.76
N VAL A 616 13.30 -98.90 -40.74
CA VAL A 616 14.55 -98.25 -40.33
C VAL A 616 15.41 -98.04 -41.58
N ARG A 617 15.57 -96.79 -42.00
CA ARG A 617 16.37 -96.40 -43.17
C ARG A 617 17.75 -95.92 -42.74
N LEU A 618 18.77 -96.75 -42.98
CA LEU A 618 20.18 -96.44 -42.70
C LEU A 618 20.87 -96.10 -44.02
N ASN A 619 21.38 -94.88 -44.17
CA ASN A 619 22.08 -94.39 -45.36
C ASN A 619 21.28 -94.47 -46.69
N SER A 620 19.95 -94.54 -46.64
CA SER A 620 19.07 -94.63 -47.83
C SER A 620 18.10 -93.44 -47.92
N GLY A 621 18.39 -92.48 -48.80
CA GLY A 621 17.48 -91.45 -49.37
C GLY A 621 16.47 -90.75 -48.45
N GLY A 622 16.60 -89.42 -48.32
CA GLY A 622 15.63 -88.53 -47.65
C GLY A 622 16.29 -87.18 -47.33
N GLY A 623 15.54 -86.08 -47.40
CA GLY A 623 16.01 -84.76 -46.97
C GLY A 623 15.79 -84.56 -45.46
N PRO A 624 16.65 -83.79 -44.77
CA PRO A 624 16.39 -83.41 -43.38
C PRO A 624 15.17 -82.50 -43.27
N GLY A 625 14.43 -82.58 -42.16
CA GLY A 625 13.46 -81.54 -41.81
C GLY A 625 14.18 -80.22 -41.50
N SER A 626 13.55 -79.11 -41.84
CA SER A 626 14.04 -77.76 -41.52
C SER A 626 13.15 -77.12 -40.45
N GLY A 627 13.73 -76.69 -39.34
CA GLY A 627 12.98 -75.93 -38.34
C GLY A 627 12.69 -74.50 -38.78
N SER A 628 11.69 -73.88 -38.18
CA SER A 628 11.12 -72.58 -38.61
C SER A 628 12.06 -71.36 -38.53
N GLY A 629 13.25 -71.48 -37.93
CA GLY A 629 14.19 -70.37 -37.72
C GLY A 629 13.84 -69.51 -36.49
N MET A 630 14.67 -68.52 -36.16
CA MET A 630 14.45 -67.62 -35.01
C MET A 630 13.97 -66.25 -35.51
N ALA A 631 12.84 -65.78 -34.98
CA ALA A 631 12.24 -64.47 -35.29
C ALA A 631 11.95 -63.68 -33.99
N ALA A 632 12.92 -63.63 -33.07
CA ALA A 632 12.78 -62.91 -31.80
C ALA A 632 12.72 -61.39 -32.03
N GLN A 633 11.81 -60.70 -31.35
CA GLN A 633 11.72 -59.24 -31.37
C GLN A 633 12.58 -58.63 -30.25
N GLY A 634 13.22 -57.49 -30.52
CA GLY A 634 13.99 -56.74 -29.52
C GLY A 634 13.09 -55.85 -28.66
N PRO A 635 13.46 -55.57 -27.40
CA PRO A 635 12.69 -54.68 -26.53
C PRO A 635 12.74 -53.22 -27.01
N VAL A 636 11.64 -52.50 -26.81
CA VAL A 636 11.55 -51.05 -27.05
C VAL A 636 11.97 -50.29 -25.78
N LEU A 637 12.71 -49.19 -25.94
CA LEU A 637 13.23 -48.40 -24.81
C LEU A 637 12.18 -47.45 -24.22
N PRO A 638 12.23 -47.14 -22.91
CA PRO A 638 11.40 -46.12 -22.29
C PRO A 638 11.80 -44.71 -22.74
N ALA A 639 10.89 -43.74 -22.58
CA ALA A 639 11.15 -42.32 -22.86
C ALA A 639 12.10 -41.69 -21.84
N SER A 640 12.83 -40.63 -22.26
CA SER A 640 13.73 -39.85 -21.41
C SER A 640 13.07 -38.58 -20.86
N LEU A 641 13.28 -38.26 -19.58
CA LEU A 641 12.91 -36.98 -18.99
C LEU A 641 14.07 -35.97 -19.11
N THR A 642 13.79 -34.71 -19.45
CA THR A 642 14.79 -33.61 -19.54
C THR A 642 14.85 -32.80 -18.25
N GLU A 643 16.05 -32.38 -17.83
CA GLU A 643 16.27 -31.51 -16.66
C GLU A 643 15.68 -30.10 -16.86
N ALA A 644 15.15 -29.51 -15.78
CA ALA A 644 14.78 -28.10 -15.72
C ALA A 644 15.92 -27.30 -15.06
N SER A 645 16.57 -26.42 -15.81
CA SER A 645 17.62 -25.53 -15.30
C SER A 645 17.10 -24.11 -15.07
N GLY A 646 17.27 -23.61 -13.85
CA GLY A 646 16.99 -22.22 -13.50
C GLY A 646 17.60 -21.91 -12.14
N THR A 647 18.71 -21.17 -12.15
CA THR A 647 19.27 -20.53 -10.95
C THR A 647 19.56 -19.08 -11.28
N SER A 648 18.90 -18.16 -10.56
CA SER A 648 19.18 -16.73 -10.51
C SER A 648 19.83 -16.41 -9.16
N GLU A 649 20.81 -15.51 -9.19
CA GLU A 649 21.51 -15.03 -7.99
C GLU A 649 20.56 -14.22 -7.08
N THR A 650 20.85 -14.25 -5.79
CA THR A 650 20.08 -13.56 -4.75
C THR A 650 20.59 -12.12 -4.60
N GLU A 651 19.71 -11.13 -4.72
CA GLU A 651 20.09 -9.72 -4.50
C GLU A 651 20.27 -9.40 -3.01
N GLU A 652 21.39 -8.76 -2.69
CA GLU A 652 21.74 -8.32 -1.33
C GLU A 652 21.02 -7.00 -1.01
N LEU A 653 20.37 -6.92 0.15
CA LEU A 653 19.64 -5.72 0.58
C LEU A 653 20.62 -4.60 0.95
N ALA A 654 20.40 -3.39 0.44
CA ALA A 654 21.25 -2.25 0.77
C ALA A 654 21.03 -1.79 2.23
N GLU A 655 22.09 -1.81 3.04
CA GLU A 655 22.12 -1.14 4.34
C GLU A 655 22.28 0.37 4.14
N THR A 656 21.43 1.16 4.80
CA THR A 656 21.51 2.63 4.78
C THR A 656 22.35 3.14 5.93
N ASP A 657 23.31 4.01 5.64
CA ASP A 657 24.12 4.70 6.65
C ASP A 657 23.23 5.50 7.61
N THR A 658 23.28 5.15 8.90
CA THR A 658 22.65 5.96 9.95
C THR A 658 23.45 7.24 10.15
N ARG A 659 22.79 8.40 10.10
CA ARG A 659 23.41 9.69 10.44
C ARG A 659 23.97 9.66 11.87
N SER A 660 25.16 10.22 12.05
CA SER A 660 25.79 10.30 13.37
C SER A 660 24.91 11.11 14.34
N ILE A 661 24.30 10.42 15.30
CA ILE A 661 23.66 11.06 16.45
C ILE A 661 24.76 11.81 17.19
N ALA A 662 24.52 13.08 17.54
CA ALA A 662 25.46 13.87 18.33
C ALA A 662 25.76 13.15 19.65
N ALA A 663 26.89 12.46 19.72
CA ALA A 663 27.34 11.83 20.95
C ALA A 663 27.58 12.92 22.00
N PRO A 664 27.24 12.71 23.28
CA PRO A 664 27.66 13.61 24.33
C PRO A 664 29.19 13.74 24.25
N ALA A 665 29.69 14.97 24.13
CA ALA A 665 31.11 15.23 23.91
C ALA A 665 31.96 14.44 24.94
N PRO A 666 32.92 13.60 24.51
CA PRO A 666 33.73 12.78 25.42
C PRO A 666 34.47 13.60 26.49
N ALA A 667 34.75 14.88 26.17
CA ALA A 667 35.34 15.85 27.07
C ALA A 667 34.50 16.09 28.34
N SER A 668 33.18 15.98 28.26
CA SER A 668 32.27 16.23 29.39
C SER A 668 32.31 15.07 30.39
N ALA A 669 32.32 13.82 29.91
CA ALA A 669 32.34 12.64 30.77
C ALA A 669 33.68 12.44 31.49
N GLN A 670 34.81 12.73 30.81
CA GLN A 670 36.13 12.70 31.43
C GLN A 670 36.35 13.88 32.39
N ALA A 671 35.89 15.08 32.06
CA ALA A 671 35.96 16.24 32.96
C ALA A 671 35.10 16.06 34.22
N LEU A 672 33.89 15.49 34.11
CA LEU A 672 33.02 15.17 35.25
C LEU A 672 33.64 14.09 36.16
N LYS A 673 34.19 13.02 35.59
CA LYS A 673 34.88 11.98 36.38
C LYS A 673 36.17 12.49 37.04
N SER A 674 36.86 13.43 36.40
CA SER A 674 38.09 14.04 36.95
C SER A 674 37.79 15.05 38.06
N ALA A 675 36.74 15.85 37.90
CA ALA A 675 36.28 16.81 38.91
C ALA A 675 35.71 16.11 40.15
N ALA A 676 34.92 15.04 39.96
CA ALA A 676 34.41 14.22 41.06
C ALA A 676 35.51 13.46 41.82
N LYS A 677 36.63 13.13 41.18
CA LYS A 677 37.79 12.49 41.85
C LYS A 677 38.70 13.45 42.60
N LYS A 678 38.65 14.76 42.30
CA LYS A 678 39.60 15.76 42.82
C LYS A 678 38.94 16.90 43.60
N ASP A 679 37.61 16.89 43.72
CA ASP A 679 36.80 17.83 44.50
C ASP A 679 37.06 19.31 44.15
N PHE A 680 37.15 19.61 42.85
CA PHE A 680 37.27 20.99 42.34
C PHE A 680 36.03 21.39 41.53
N ALA A 681 35.58 22.63 41.72
CA ALA A 681 34.48 23.22 40.95
C ALA A 681 34.85 23.41 39.47
N LEU A 682 33.96 23.00 38.58
CA LEU A 682 34.19 22.93 37.12
C LEU A 682 34.15 24.29 36.40
N VAL A 683 33.91 25.39 37.13
CA VAL A 683 33.80 26.73 36.56
C VAL A 683 34.98 27.58 37.04
N LYS A 684 35.83 28.03 36.11
CA LYS A 684 36.93 28.96 36.40
C LYS A 684 36.34 30.35 36.69
N GLN A 685 36.55 30.85 37.91
CA GLN A 685 36.24 32.24 38.26
C GLN A 685 37.40 33.16 37.88
N CYS A 686 37.09 34.42 37.54
CA CYS A 686 38.12 35.40 37.23
C CYS A 686 38.90 35.83 38.47
N GLY A 687 40.22 35.90 38.33
CA GLY A 687 41.14 36.33 39.38
C GLY A 687 42.52 36.64 38.80
N ARG A 688 43.27 37.53 39.47
CA ARG A 688 44.61 37.97 39.07
C ARG A 688 45.65 36.96 39.55
N LYS A 689 46.56 36.57 38.65
CA LYS A 689 47.69 35.71 38.98
C LYS A 689 48.80 36.53 39.65
N PRO A 690 49.72 35.88 40.40
CA PRO A 690 50.85 36.55 41.05
C PRO A 690 51.79 37.28 40.08
N ASP A 691 51.80 36.88 38.80
CA ASP A 691 52.57 37.50 37.72
C ASP A 691 51.90 38.77 37.12
N GLY A 692 50.75 39.17 37.65
CA GLY A 692 50.03 40.38 37.26
C GLY A 692 48.98 40.18 36.16
N THR A 693 48.90 39.00 35.53
CA THR A 693 47.96 38.69 34.43
C THR A 693 46.61 38.12 34.91
N CYS A 694 45.53 38.29 34.14
CA CYS A 694 44.22 37.69 34.50
C CYS A 694 44.15 36.20 34.09
N ALA A 695 43.46 35.39 34.88
CA ALA A 695 43.33 33.94 34.63
C ALA A 695 42.49 33.56 33.40
N LEU A 696 41.70 34.48 32.85
CA LEU A 696 40.92 34.31 31.62
C LEU A 696 41.10 35.54 30.71
N ALA A 697 41.21 35.30 29.41
CA ALA A 697 41.50 36.34 28.41
C ALA A 697 40.40 37.40 28.26
N SER A 698 39.18 37.13 28.75
CA SER A 698 38.03 38.03 28.71
C SER A 698 37.85 38.86 29.99
N CYS A 699 38.75 38.76 30.97
CA CYS A 699 38.65 39.52 32.22
C CYS A 699 39.53 40.77 32.22
N SER A 700 38.94 41.91 32.56
CA SER A 700 39.60 43.22 32.65
C SER A 700 40.17 43.43 34.06
N CYS A 701 41.50 43.39 34.19
CA CYS A 701 42.21 43.73 35.42
C CYS A 701 43.19 44.89 35.17
N GLU A 702 42.71 46.12 34.97
CA GLU A 702 43.59 47.30 34.88
C GLU A 702 43.09 48.49 35.73
N ASN A 703 44.06 49.05 36.48
CA ASN A 703 44.15 50.36 37.13
C ASN A 703 43.47 50.63 38.48
N ALA A 704 44.25 50.46 39.56
CA ALA A 704 44.21 51.33 40.73
C ALA A 704 45.54 51.26 41.52
N THR A 705 46.49 52.13 41.20
CA THR A 705 47.45 52.65 42.19
C THR A 705 47.89 54.04 41.78
N GLU A 706 47.41 55.06 42.50
CA GLU A 706 48.27 56.14 42.98
C GLU A 706 47.66 56.74 44.25
N GLY A 707 48.50 56.87 45.27
CA GLY A 707 48.14 57.42 46.56
C GLY A 707 47.99 58.94 46.52
N ALA A 708 47.37 59.46 47.58
CA ALA A 708 47.15 60.87 47.80
C ALA A 708 48.43 61.72 47.81
N THR A 709 48.37 62.89 47.18
CA THR A 709 48.81 64.16 47.78
C THR A 709 47.87 65.30 47.34
N ALA A 710 47.38 66.04 48.34
CA ALA A 710 46.43 67.16 48.36
C ALA A 710 44.93 66.80 48.30
#